data_AF-A0A3D4J9G2-F1
#
_entry.id   AF-A0A3D4J9G2-F1
#
_cell.length_a   1.000
_cell.length_b   1.000
_cell.length_c   1.000
_cell.angle_alpha   90.00
_cell.angle_beta   90.00
_cell.angle_gamma   90.00
#
_symmetry.space_group_name_H-M   'P 1'
#
loop_
_entity.id
_entity.type
_entity.pdbx_description
1 polymer ?
#
loop_
_entity_poly.entity_id
_entity_poly.type
_entity_poly.pdbx_seq_one_letter_code
_entity_poly.pdbx_strand_id
1 'polypeptide(L)'
;MLSSSPMRHPSENNFNIFASLLLGGIGVSLLLIPRLLNIVTPSQPVWLVMALGITSFAIALLLQTLTVLSLSTWRVRLTQGISSVLLILFSILYLDNGFWIEAAILFFTGLMQIVLIFISTSTRFFGFDILNFTFALAGFATGIFLAVAKLDITLLRSPNYIPYLGGAFFILSFIAASILIIFPKYSKYVLRLQAIPWIVWCFIFVPTIYGANLIVPIVLIGMILIGDLLPWKQIRLPDGDILGRRIIMIACTIELTVLIFISALLFVLDQSIGAQNNALVSAHGLSFIFFTLFTVVVYIEGVTIIITMNKLMKELSGTEDDTEKNDENIDDSLSIWNTKFGKYVKPFIHLREGARIKLTAQADQLNVLSQQIANEKKRNAQLTLLMELSQQLENQLDQPVAAQLVVNTLERALSCSLACVFVHEPESQEFMMLAAAGEKINLAPPGYRQSATTGLIGRAFRQRKTQIVNDLRRDPDYIQFESENSLSAVVIPLISNGHVHGMIAFNSEQLNAFSSIDVGLAEAVAAELIRAWERSGYHQRLMNLIQAGSQFSSVVDPNSTARDVASVTREILQARFTFVHIQLGQERNFIQSSSSGNAPHLLESLEKSLNSEGLLQIIFQAIQPFRIRDVRKYPATSHLTIDSTNLRSMIAIPIRWHQVNIGAIFAFGKQNEVFFTENDESLAELLAIQAAGAFESTWLQQELRSSLRITSLLYRLSNQIIQAENLEEAAVDIAQTAHKLSRSSTTGIVLLNVDESIAAEVKIDSNGLQHGSRHPMKLIKDAMNRGQLIYFSQGKSGIQSCIPIKTPIRNYGAIWMESPDDQTNNPATNPNDMQALVNQAAIALERSMLLAESRRQAIEIKAAYNTLEETYDQTLASLTSALDARDRETEGHSIRVSNLAVKLGEALKFSSDQLKVLERGSLLHDIGKIGISDTILHKPGKLNDEEWKLMKLHPDIGAKIVEGIPFLEDTIPLIRHHQERWNGTGYPSGLKGEDIPILARLFSVIDAFDALTSNRPYRQKISTEEALIYLREQSGILFDPNIVDAFEKLIVEDPQVIAVSD
;
A
#
# COMPACT_ATOMS: atom_id res chain seq x y z
N MET A 1 -4.97 -14.13 -64.52
CA MET A 1 -3.77 -13.28 -64.51
C MET A 1 -4.16 -11.92 -63.94
N LEU A 2 -3.51 -11.50 -62.85
CA LEU A 2 -3.28 -10.11 -62.36
C LEU A 2 -4.54 -9.22 -62.18
N SER A 3 -4.81 -8.53 -61.06
CA SER A 3 -3.95 -7.99 -60.00
C SER A 3 -4.80 -7.47 -58.81
N SER A 4 -4.32 -7.78 -57.59
CA SER A 4 -4.28 -6.93 -56.37
C SER A 4 -5.31 -5.80 -56.13
N SER A 5 -6.12 -5.98 -55.08
CA SER A 5 -6.53 -5.07 -53.97
C SER A 5 -6.35 -3.53 -54.07
N PRO A 6 -7.20 -2.72 -53.39
CA PRO A 6 -6.96 -2.55 -51.95
C PRO A 6 -8.16 -2.85 -51.06
N MET A 7 -7.82 -3.41 -49.89
CA MET A 7 -8.66 -3.55 -48.71
C MET A 7 -9.33 -2.20 -48.36
N ARG A 8 -10.64 -2.19 -48.14
CA ARG A 8 -11.25 -1.12 -47.33
C ARG A 8 -10.87 -1.37 -45.88
N HIS A 9 -10.19 -0.39 -45.29
CA HIS A 9 -9.59 -0.49 -43.97
C HIS A 9 -10.64 -0.81 -42.88
N PRO A 10 -10.28 -1.59 -41.84
CA PRO A 10 -11.14 -1.83 -40.67
C PRO A 10 -11.55 -0.54 -39.92
N SER A 11 -10.92 0.60 -40.22
CA SER A 11 -11.28 1.92 -39.68
C SER A 11 -12.58 2.52 -40.23
N GLU A 12 -13.00 2.23 -41.48
CA GLU A 12 -14.28 2.74 -42.04
C GLU A 12 -15.50 2.08 -41.37
N ASN A 13 -15.41 0.79 -41.07
CA ASN A 13 -16.47 0.07 -40.36
C ASN A 13 -16.57 0.52 -38.89
N ASN A 14 -15.44 0.80 -38.24
CA ASN A 14 -15.44 1.37 -36.89
C ASN A 14 -15.92 2.83 -36.88
N PHE A 15 -15.65 3.62 -37.93
CA PHE A 15 -16.16 4.98 -38.08
C PHE A 15 -17.67 5.02 -38.27
N ASN A 16 -18.24 4.13 -39.10
CA ASN A 16 -19.70 4.05 -39.29
C ASN A 16 -20.43 3.57 -38.03
N ILE A 17 -19.82 2.67 -37.24
CA ILE A 17 -20.34 2.25 -35.93
C ILE A 17 -20.23 3.40 -34.92
N PHE A 18 -19.11 4.12 -34.90
CA PHE A 18 -18.92 5.26 -34.01
C PHE A 18 -19.86 6.42 -34.37
N ALA A 19 -20.00 6.73 -35.66
CA ALA A 19 -20.90 7.77 -36.17
C ALA A 19 -22.38 7.41 -35.96
N SER A 20 -22.77 6.13 -36.12
CA SER A 20 -24.14 5.70 -35.82
C SER A 20 -24.45 5.77 -34.32
N LEU A 21 -23.50 5.38 -33.45
CA LEU A 21 -23.66 5.51 -32.00
C LEU A 21 -23.70 6.98 -31.56
N LEU A 22 -22.89 7.85 -32.17
CA LEU A 22 -22.84 9.28 -31.84
C LEU A 22 -24.06 10.04 -32.35
N LEU A 23 -24.51 9.80 -33.59
CA LEU A 23 -25.77 10.36 -34.12
C LEU A 23 -27.00 9.77 -33.41
N GLY A 24 -26.93 8.51 -33.00
CA GLY A 24 -27.94 7.85 -32.18
C GLY A 24 -28.03 8.50 -30.79
N GLY A 25 -26.89 8.73 -30.14
CA GLY A 25 -26.81 9.41 -28.84
C GLY A 25 -27.30 10.87 -28.90
N ILE A 26 -26.95 11.62 -29.96
CA ILE A 26 -27.44 12.99 -30.19
C ILE A 26 -28.95 12.99 -30.46
N GLY A 27 -29.44 12.11 -31.34
CA GLY A 27 -30.86 11.98 -31.66
C GLY A 27 -31.70 11.65 -30.43
N VAL A 28 -31.22 10.69 -29.63
CA VAL A 28 -31.86 10.28 -28.37
C VAL A 28 -31.81 11.39 -27.33
N SER A 29 -30.70 12.13 -27.18
CA SER A 29 -30.58 13.24 -26.23
C SER A 29 -31.48 14.44 -26.59
N LEU A 30 -31.58 14.79 -27.89
CA LEU A 30 -32.47 15.83 -28.39
C LEU A 30 -33.96 15.46 -28.21
N LEU A 31 -34.28 14.17 -28.24
CA LEU A 31 -35.63 13.65 -28.04
C LEU A 31 -35.99 13.44 -26.56
N LEU A 32 -35.01 13.13 -25.70
CA LEU A 32 -35.18 12.86 -24.27
C LEU A 32 -35.37 14.12 -23.43
N ILE A 33 -34.74 15.25 -23.80
CA ILE A 33 -34.71 16.44 -22.93
C ILE A 33 -35.07 17.75 -23.68
N PRO A 34 -36.28 17.88 -24.25
CA PRO A 34 -36.65 19.09 -25.02
C PRO A 34 -36.66 20.37 -24.16
N ARG A 35 -36.94 20.25 -22.86
CA ARG A 35 -37.12 21.40 -21.94
C ARG A 35 -35.81 22.10 -21.54
N LEU A 36 -34.66 21.41 -21.53
CA LEU A 36 -33.35 22.03 -21.23
C LEU A 36 -32.69 22.66 -22.47
N LEU A 37 -33.05 22.24 -23.69
CA LEU A 37 -32.52 22.85 -24.93
C LEU A 37 -33.06 24.26 -25.21
N ASN A 38 -34.18 24.65 -24.58
CA ASN A 38 -34.64 26.04 -24.57
C ASN A 38 -33.62 27.02 -23.94
N ILE A 39 -32.66 26.52 -23.16
CA ILE A 39 -31.60 27.32 -22.53
C ILE A 39 -30.44 27.60 -23.52
N VAL A 40 -30.17 26.67 -24.45
CA VAL A 40 -29.00 26.73 -25.34
C VAL A 40 -29.34 27.37 -26.70
N THR A 41 -30.57 27.17 -27.22
CA THR A 41 -31.04 27.80 -28.47
C THR A 41 -32.43 28.42 -28.28
N PRO A 42 -32.53 29.58 -27.63
CA PRO A 42 -33.81 30.15 -27.18
C PRO A 42 -34.75 30.61 -28.31
N SER A 43 -34.30 30.68 -29.57
CA SER A 43 -35.05 31.23 -30.69
C SER A 43 -35.61 30.20 -31.69
N GLN A 44 -35.40 28.89 -31.46
CA GLN A 44 -35.82 27.84 -32.40
C GLN A 44 -37.04 27.08 -31.87
N PRO A 45 -38.07 26.81 -32.69
CA PRO A 45 -39.29 26.15 -32.24
C PRO A 45 -39.03 24.66 -31.94
N VAL A 46 -39.63 24.17 -30.85
CA VAL A 46 -39.41 22.81 -30.29
C VAL A 46 -39.63 21.70 -31.33
N TRP A 47 -40.57 21.87 -32.27
CA TRP A 47 -40.81 20.88 -33.33
C TRP A 47 -39.63 20.72 -34.29
N LEU A 48 -38.81 21.77 -34.49
CA LEU A 48 -37.62 21.72 -35.33
C LEU A 48 -36.48 20.96 -34.65
N VAL A 49 -36.32 21.16 -33.34
CA VAL A 49 -35.36 20.40 -32.50
C VAL A 49 -35.75 18.92 -32.43
N MET A 50 -37.05 18.63 -32.30
CA MET A 50 -37.57 17.26 -32.40
C MET A 50 -37.37 16.67 -33.80
N ALA A 51 -37.62 17.43 -34.87
CA ALA A 51 -37.39 16.97 -36.24
C ALA A 51 -35.91 16.64 -36.49
N LEU A 52 -34.98 17.49 -36.01
CA LEU A 52 -33.54 17.22 -36.03
C LEU A 52 -33.18 15.96 -35.22
N GLY A 53 -33.74 15.79 -34.02
CA GLY A 53 -33.56 14.58 -33.23
C GLY A 53 -34.04 13.30 -33.93
N ILE A 54 -35.24 13.34 -34.54
CA ILE A 54 -35.81 12.21 -35.30
C ILE A 54 -34.95 11.89 -36.53
N THR A 55 -34.53 12.91 -37.29
CA THR A 55 -33.70 12.72 -38.50
C THR A 55 -32.32 12.17 -38.17
N SER A 56 -31.63 12.70 -37.14
CA SER A 56 -30.35 12.15 -36.67
C SER A 56 -30.48 10.71 -36.18
N PHE A 57 -31.57 10.38 -35.48
CA PHE A 57 -31.83 9.01 -35.03
C PHE A 57 -32.15 8.05 -36.19
N ALA A 58 -32.93 8.49 -37.19
CA ALA A 58 -33.24 7.71 -38.37
C ALA A 58 -31.99 7.44 -39.24
N ILE A 59 -31.09 8.44 -39.37
CA ILE A 59 -29.81 8.30 -40.08
C ILE A 59 -28.88 7.34 -39.33
N ALA A 60 -28.84 7.40 -38.00
CA ALA A 60 -28.09 6.45 -37.18
C ALA A 60 -28.58 5.01 -37.41
N LEU A 61 -29.90 4.80 -37.43
CA LEU A 61 -30.51 3.50 -37.68
C LEU A 61 -30.19 2.97 -39.09
N LEU A 62 -30.23 3.86 -40.09
CA LEU A 62 -29.91 3.53 -41.49
C LEU A 62 -28.43 3.15 -41.66
N LEU A 63 -27.51 3.88 -41.03
CA LEU A 63 -26.09 3.53 -40.96
C LEU A 63 -25.87 2.17 -40.26
N GLN A 64 -26.61 1.90 -39.19
CA GLN A 64 -26.53 0.64 -38.47
C GLN A 64 -27.02 -0.53 -39.34
N THR A 65 -28.11 -0.36 -40.10
CA THR A 65 -28.58 -1.37 -41.07
C THR A 65 -27.59 -1.62 -42.22
N LEU A 66 -26.90 -0.58 -42.71
CA LEU A 66 -25.82 -0.71 -43.70
C LEU A 66 -24.61 -1.46 -43.13
N THR A 67 -24.25 -1.28 -41.85
CA THR A 67 -23.16 -2.03 -41.21
C THR A 67 -23.51 -3.50 -40.95
N VAL A 68 -24.77 -3.81 -40.64
CA VAL A 68 -25.29 -5.17 -40.38
C VAL A 68 -25.17 -6.08 -41.60
N LEU A 69 -25.25 -5.53 -42.82
CA LEU A 69 -25.06 -6.29 -44.07
C LEU A 69 -23.61 -6.76 -44.31
N SER A 70 -22.64 -6.31 -43.52
CA SER A 70 -21.20 -6.63 -43.69
C SER A 70 -20.57 -7.44 -42.54
N LEU A 71 -21.35 -7.79 -41.51
CA LEU A 71 -20.86 -8.44 -40.27
C LEU A 71 -21.37 -9.87 -40.12
N SER A 72 -20.60 -10.71 -39.43
CA SER A 72 -20.99 -12.11 -39.18
C SER A 72 -22.27 -12.19 -38.33
N THR A 73 -23.14 -13.15 -38.66
CA THR A 73 -24.49 -13.34 -38.11
C THR A 73 -24.53 -13.40 -36.57
N TRP A 74 -23.48 -13.90 -35.93
CA TRP A 74 -23.36 -13.93 -34.47
C TRP A 74 -23.17 -12.53 -33.85
N ARG A 75 -22.35 -11.66 -34.45
CA ARG A 75 -22.07 -10.32 -33.92
C ARG A 75 -23.27 -9.38 -34.08
N VAL A 76 -24.04 -9.57 -35.15
CA VAL A 76 -25.33 -8.88 -35.36
C VAL A 76 -26.37 -9.31 -34.31
N ARG A 77 -26.43 -10.60 -33.98
CA ARG A 77 -27.35 -11.11 -32.94
C ARG A 77 -26.98 -10.64 -31.54
N LEU A 78 -25.68 -10.56 -31.22
CA LEU A 78 -25.21 -10.04 -29.93
C LEU A 78 -25.58 -8.56 -29.76
N THR A 79 -25.37 -7.75 -30.80
CA THR A 79 -25.70 -6.31 -30.77
C THR A 79 -27.21 -6.06 -30.75
N GLN A 80 -28.01 -6.86 -31.47
CA GLN A 80 -29.47 -6.82 -31.39
C GLN A 80 -29.97 -7.24 -30.00
N GLY A 81 -29.40 -8.29 -29.40
CA GLY A 81 -29.77 -8.73 -28.05
C GLY A 81 -29.48 -7.66 -26.99
N ILE A 82 -28.31 -7.01 -27.05
CA ILE A 82 -27.97 -5.91 -26.13
C ILE A 82 -28.91 -4.71 -26.34
N SER A 83 -29.23 -4.36 -27.59
CA SER A 83 -30.17 -3.28 -27.90
C SER A 83 -31.59 -3.55 -27.38
N SER A 84 -32.08 -4.78 -27.50
CA SER A 84 -33.40 -5.16 -26.99
C SER A 84 -33.48 -5.05 -25.46
N VAL A 85 -32.42 -5.46 -24.75
CA VAL A 85 -32.34 -5.34 -23.28
C VAL A 85 -32.31 -3.86 -22.85
N LEU A 86 -31.58 -3.02 -23.57
CA LEU A 86 -31.54 -1.58 -23.29
C LEU A 86 -32.89 -0.89 -23.54
N LEU A 87 -33.61 -1.24 -24.60
CA LEU A 87 -34.96 -0.70 -24.87
C LEU A 87 -35.95 -1.07 -23.76
N ILE A 88 -35.87 -2.29 -23.23
CA ILE A 88 -36.68 -2.73 -22.10
C ILE A 88 -36.30 -1.98 -20.82
N LEU A 89 -35.01 -1.77 -20.55
CA LEU A 89 -34.55 -0.98 -19.40
C LEU A 89 -34.99 0.49 -19.48
N PHE A 90 -34.90 1.10 -20.67
CA PHE A 90 -35.40 2.46 -20.88
C PHE A 90 -36.92 2.56 -20.75
N SER A 91 -37.66 1.52 -21.11
CA SER A 91 -39.11 1.51 -20.92
C SER A 91 -39.50 1.67 -19.44
N ILE A 92 -38.76 1.05 -18.52
CA ILE A 92 -38.99 1.14 -17.07
C ILE A 92 -38.74 2.58 -16.59
N LEU A 93 -37.65 3.18 -17.07
CA LEU A 93 -37.27 4.55 -16.73
C LEU A 93 -38.30 5.58 -17.24
N TYR A 94 -38.93 5.33 -18.39
CA TYR A 94 -40.03 6.15 -18.91
C TYR A 94 -41.34 5.94 -18.13
N LEU A 95 -41.58 4.72 -17.65
CA LEU A 95 -42.73 4.37 -16.82
C LEU A 95 -42.69 5.14 -15.49
N ASP A 96 -41.52 5.17 -14.84
CA ASP A 96 -41.29 5.85 -13.56
C ASP A 96 -41.44 7.37 -13.67
N ASN A 97 -41.23 7.93 -14.87
CA ASN A 97 -41.39 9.35 -15.17
C ASN A 97 -42.76 9.70 -15.78
N GLY A 98 -43.70 8.75 -15.81
CA GLY A 98 -45.10 8.99 -16.18
C GLY A 98 -45.42 8.95 -17.69
N PHE A 99 -44.49 8.48 -18.52
CA PHE A 99 -44.65 8.35 -19.98
C PHE A 99 -45.02 6.90 -20.37
N TRP A 100 -46.23 6.51 -20.00
CA TRP A 100 -46.71 5.11 -20.03
C TRP A 100 -46.85 4.52 -21.45
N ILE A 101 -47.17 5.34 -22.45
CA ILE A 101 -47.42 4.87 -23.82
C ILE A 101 -46.08 4.60 -24.53
N GLU A 102 -45.13 5.51 -24.35
CA GLU A 102 -43.78 5.43 -24.89
C GLU A 102 -43.02 4.27 -24.24
N ALA A 103 -43.17 4.10 -22.92
CA ALA A 103 -42.68 2.94 -22.20
C ALA A 103 -43.25 1.63 -22.77
N ALA A 104 -44.57 1.54 -22.97
CA ALA A 104 -45.19 0.35 -23.51
C ALA A 104 -44.68 0.01 -24.92
N ILE A 105 -44.51 1.01 -25.79
CA ILE A 105 -43.96 0.82 -27.14
C ILE A 105 -42.51 0.32 -27.09
N LEU A 106 -41.66 0.92 -26.26
CA LEU A 106 -40.26 0.52 -26.08
C LEU A 106 -40.13 -0.91 -25.50
N PHE A 107 -41.02 -1.24 -24.55
CA PHE A 107 -41.08 -2.57 -23.96
C PHE A 107 -41.47 -3.64 -24.99
N PHE A 108 -42.57 -3.43 -25.72
CA PHE A 108 -43.05 -4.39 -26.72
C PHE A 108 -42.12 -4.53 -27.93
N THR A 109 -41.46 -3.45 -28.34
CA THR A 109 -40.47 -3.50 -29.43
C THR A 109 -39.20 -4.26 -29.02
N GLY A 110 -38.70 -4.04 -27.80
CA GLY A 110 -37.62 -4.85 -27.23
C GLY A 110 -37.98 -6.33 -27.11
N LEU A 111 -39.21 -6.63 -26.67
CA LEU A 111 -39.72 -7.99 -26.55
C LEU A 111 -39.87 -8.68 -27.92
N MET A 112 -40.43 -7.99 -28.92
CA MET A 112 -40.60 -8.53 -30.28
C MET A 112 -39.27 -8.83 -30.97
N GLN A 113 -38.23 -8.01 -30.74
CA GLN A 113 -36.89 -8.30 -31.25
C GLN A 113 -36.30 -9.58 -30.64
N ILE A 114 -36.49 -9.81 -29.34
CA ILE A 114 -36.07 -11.05 -28.68
C ILE A 114 -36.81 -12.26 -29.27
N VAL A 115 -38.11 -12.14 -29.52
CA VAL A 115 -38.93 -13.18 -30.15
C VAL A 115 -38.46 -13.48 -31.58
N LEU A 116 -38.14 -12.45 -32.38
CA LEU A 116 -37.61 -12.59 -33.74
C LEU A 116 -36.22 -13.23 -33.78
N ILE A 117 -35.35 -12.92 -32.81
CA ILE A 117 -34.06 -13.59 -32.64
C ILE A 117 -34.28 -15.10 -32.39
N PHE A 118 -35.28 -15.45 -31.57
CA PHE A 118 -35.62 -16.83 -31.21
C PHE A 118 -36.34 -17.62 -32.32
N ILE A 119 -37.11 -16.94 -33.17
CA ILE A 119 -37.75 -17.55 -34.35
C ILE A 119 -36.71 -17.83 -35.45
N SER A 120 -35.68 -16.98 -35.57
CA SER A 120 -34.58 -17.18 -36.54
C SER A 120 -33.72 -18.44 -36.29
N THR A 121 -33.90 -19.12 -35.16
CA THR A 121 -33.17 -20.34 -34.77
C THR A 121 -33.84 -21.65 -35.19
N SER A 122 -35.07 -21.65 -35.70
CA SER A 122 -35.80 -22.89 -36.03
C SER A 122 -36.23 -22.96 -37.50
N THR A 123 -35.37 -23.59 -38.30
CA THR A 123 -35.63 -24.23 -39.61
C THR A 123 -35.99 -23.39 -40.85
N ARG A 124 -35.29 -23.75 -41.94
CA ARG A 124 -35.42 -23.31 -43.34
C ARG A 124 -36.86 -23.37 -43.85
N PHE A 125 -37.36 -22.26 -44.40
CA PHE A 125 -38.31 -22.29 -45.52
C PHE A 125 -37.64 -21.71 -46.76
N PHE A 126 -37.60 -22.54 -47.80
CA PHE A 126 -36.95 -22.35 -49.09
C PHE A 126 -37.67 -21.29 -49.95
N GLY A 127 -36.91 -20.41 -50.62
CA GLY A 127 -37.26 -19.97 -51.98
C GLY A 127 -37.69 -18.52 -52.24
N PHE A 128 -37.38 -17.53 -51.38
CA PHE A 128 -37.65 -16.11 -51.69
C PHE A 128 -36.35 -15.30 -51.83
N ASP A 129 -36.07 -14.85 -53.05
CA ASP A 129 -34.85 -14.13 -53.44
C ASP A 129 -35.04 -12.62 -53.27
N ILE A 130 -34.75 -12.12 -52.06
CA ILE A 130 -34.95 -10.72 -51.63
C ILE A 130 -34.22 -9.71 -52.54
N LEU A 131 -33.20 -10.15 -53.27
CA LEU A 131 -32.44 -9.33 -54.21
C LEU A 131 -33.27 -8.93 -55.45
N ASN A 132 -34.19 -9.78 -55.92
CA ASN A 132 -35.02 -9.48 -57.10
C ASN A 132 -36.19 -8.51 -56.77
N PHE A 133 -36.68 -8.49 -55.54
CA PHE A 133 -37.67 -7.51 -55.07
C PHE A 133 -37.05 -6.09 -54.98
N THR A 134 -35.77 -6.02 -54.59
CA THR A 134 -35.04 -4.74 -54.54
C THR A 134 -34.69 -4.17 -55.93
N PHE A 135 -34.42 -5.02 -56.92
CA PHE A 135 -34.19 -4.58 -58.31
C PHE A 135 -35.47 -4.06 -59.00
N ALA A 136 -36.65 -4.61 -58.67
CA ALA A 136 -37.94 -4.10 -59.15
C ALA A 136 -38.29 -2.72 -58.57
N LEU A 137 -37.96 -2.48 -57.30
CA LEU A 137 -38.15 -1.19 -56.63
C LEU A 137 -37.16 -0.12 -57.15
N ALA A 138 -35.93 -0.53 -57.48
CA ALA A 138 -34.92 0.34 -58.08
C ALA A 138 -35.28 0.73 -59.54
N GLY A 139 -35.87 -0.19 -60.31
CA GLY A 139 -36.41 0.11 -61.65
C GLY A 139 -37.56 1.12 -61.63
N PHE A 140 -38.44 1.02 -60.62
CA PHE A 140 -39.53 1.98 -60.38
C PHE A 140 -39.00 3.39 -60.03
N ALA A 141 -37.96 3.48 -59.21
CA ALA A 141 -37.31 4.74 -58.84
C ALA A 141 -36.54 5.39 -60.01
N THR A 142 -35.91 4.57 -60.87
CA THR A 142 -35.16 5.06 -62.04
C THR A 142 -36.09 5.61 -63.14
N GLY A 143 -37.32 5.07 -63.24
CA GLY A 143 -38.37 5.60 -64.13
C GLY A 143 -38.93 6.97 -63.70
N ILE A 144 -39.00 7.25 -62.39
CA ILE A 144 -39.37 8.57 -61.86
C ILE A 144 -38.27 9.61 -62.14
N PHE A 145 -37.01 9.19 -62.07
CA PHE A 145 -35.85 10.06 -62.28
C PHE A 145 -35.64 10.44 -63.76
N LEU A 146 -35.86 9.51 -64.69
CA LEU A 146 -35.82 9.79 -66.14
C LEU A 146 -36.98 10.66 -66.63
N ALA A 147 -38.10 10.72 -65.89
CA ALA A 147 -39.21 11.62 -66.17
C ALA A 147 -38.92 13.10 -65.82
N VAL A 148 -37.82 13.38 -65.09
CA VAL A 148 -37.42 14.73 -64.64
C VAL A 148 -36.32 15.36 -65.52
N ALA A 149 -35.67 14.61 -66.41
CA ALA A 149 -34.62 15.14 -67.30
C ALA A 149 -35.11 15.29 -68.76
N LYS A 150 -35.31 16.54 -69.22
CA LYS A 150 -35.67 16.87 -70.62
C LYS A 150 -34.54 16.52 -71.59
N LEU A 151 -34.75 15.60 -72.53
CA LEU A 151 -34.02 15.51 -73.82
C LEU A 151 -34.84 14.74 -74.88
N ASP A 152 -34.47 14.95 -76.14
CA ASP A 152 -35.35 15.26 -77.28
C ASP A 152 -36.11 14.11 -77.98
N ILE A 153 -37.18 14.54 -78.67
CA ILE A 153 -38.17 13.78 -79.44
C ILE A 153 -37.61 13.42 -80.84
N THR A 154 -37.44 12.13 -81.17
CA THR A 154 -37.58 11.60 -82.56
C THR A 154 -37.64 10.05 -82.64
N LEU A 155 -38.55 9.36 -81.93
CA LEU A 155 -38.93 7.97 -82.31
C LEU A 155 -40.30 7.55 -81.74
N LEU A 156 -41.28 8.43 -81.94
CA LEU A 156 -42.67 8.27 -81.53
C LEU A 156 -43.52 7.63 -82.63
N ARG A 157 -43.72 6.31 -82.53
CA ARG A 157 -44.86 5.58 -83.13
C ARG A 157 -45.10 4.24 -82.41
N SER A 158 -45.53 4.31 -81.16
CA SER A 158 -46.38 3.32 -80.46
C SER A 158 -46.94 4.01 -79.19
N PRO A 159 -48.10 3.61 -78.64
CA PRO A 159 -49.03 4.52 -77.94
C PRO A 159 -48.55 4.94 -76.54
N ASN A 160 -47.58 5.86 -76.51
CA ASN A 160 -46.80 6.29 -75.35
C ASN A 160 -47.14 7.73 -74.86
N TYR A 161 -48.35 8.23 -75.09
CA TYR A 161 -48.76 9.57 -74.61
C TYR A 161 -49.75 9.59 -73.44
N ILE A 162 -50.21 8.43 -72.98
CA ILE A 162 -51.12 8.32 -71.83
C ILE A 162 -50.45 8.71 -70.48
N PRO A 163 -49.15 8.46 -70.22
CA PRO A 163 -48.52 8.82 -68.94
C PRO A 163 -48.24 10.33 -68.79
N TYR A 164 -47.96 11.04 -69.89
CA TYR A 164 -47.67 12.47 -69.88
C TYR A 164 -48.92 13.32 -69.60
N LEU A 165 -50.10 12.86 -70.03
CA LEU A 165 -51.40 13.45 -69.69
C LEU A 165 -51.72 13.28 -68.19
N GLY A 166 -51.38 12.13 -67.60
CA GLY A 166 -51.57 11.87 -66.16
C GLY A 166 -50.71 12.79 -65.26
N GLY A 167 -49.46 13.04 -65.64
CA GLY A 167 -48.58 13.96 -64.92
C GLY A 167 -49.08 15.42 -64.92
N ALA A 168 -49.62 15.88 -66.05
CA ALA A 168 -50.19 17.23 -66.17
C ALA A 168 -51.44 17.43 -65.30
N PHE A 169 -52.29 16.41 -65.16
CA PHE A 169 -53.51 16.46 -64.32
C PHE A 169 -53.20 16.47 -62.82
N PHE A 170 -52.15 15.76 -62.38
CA PHE A 170 -51.75 15.74 -60.96
C PHE A 170 -51.10 17.03 -60.48
N ILE A 171 -50.32 17.70 -61.35
CA ILE A 171 -49.74 19.01 -61.05
C ILE A 171 -50.85 20.07 -60.93
N LEU A 172 -51.90 20.01 -61.77
CA LEU A 172 -53.06 20.89 -61.67
C LEU A 172 -53.84 20.68 -60.35
N SER A 173 -53.96 19.43 -59.89
CA SER A 173 -54.62 19.07 -58.62
C SER A 173 -53.86 19.57 -57.38
N PHE A 174 -52.52 19.59 -57.45
CA PHE A 174 -51.65 20.12 -56.40
C PHE A 174 -51.70 21.65 -56.30
N ILE A 175 -51.79 22.35 -57.45
CA ILE A 175 -51.97 23.81 -57.50
C ILE A 175 -53.36 24.20 -56.95
N ALA A 176 -54.41 23.43 -57.29
CA ALA A 176 -55.75 23.63 -56.73
C ALA A 176 -55.82 23.39 -55.21
N ALA A 177 -55.09 22.39 -54.69
CA ALA A 177 -54.97 22.13 -53.25
C ALA A 177 -54.26 23.28 -52.50
N SER A 178 -53.24 23.86 -53.13
CA SER A 178 -52.44 24.95 -52.55
C SER A 178 -53.23 26.27 -52.49
N ILE A 179 -54.10 26.56 -53.47
CA ILE A 179 -55.02 27.71 -53.45
C ILE A 179 -56.09 27.56 -52.33
N LEU A 180 -56.48 26.32 -52.00
CA LEU A 180 -57.48 26.01 -50.98
C LEU A 180 -57.00 26.30 -49.55
N ILE A 181 -55.69 26.24 -49.31
CA ILE A 181 -55.05 26.57 -48.03
C ILE A 181 -55.02 28.09 -47.81
N ILE A 182 -54.94 28.88 -48.89
CA ILE A 182 -54.82 30.35 -48.83
C ILE A 182 -56.19 31.05 -48.79
N PHE A 183 -57.24 30.51 -49.44
CA PHE A 183 -58.59 31.09 -49.43
C PHE A 183 -59.67 30.05 -49.00
N PRO A 184 -60.04 29.97 -47.70
CA PRO A 184 -60.86 28.87 -47.16
C PRO A 184 -62.34 28.90 -47.57
N LYS A 185 -62.82 29.99 -48.17
CA LYS A 185 -64.26 30.24 -48.38
C LYS A 185 -64.89 29.48 -49.57
N TYR A 186 -64.09 28.79 -50.40
CA TYR A 186 -64.56 28.06 -51.59
C TYR A 186 -64.35 26.52 -51.54
N SER A 187 -64.13 25.95 -50.35
CA SER A 187 -63.69 24.55 -50.17
C SER A 187 -64.64 23.48 -50.75
N LYS A 188 -65.96 23.70 -50.73
CA LYS A 188 -66.94 22.67 -51.06
C LYS A 188 -67.02 22.30 -52.55
N TYR A 189 -66.70 23.23 -53.46
CA TYR A 189 -66.76 23.00 -54.91
C TYR A 189 -65.42 22.53 -55.50
N VAL A 190 -64.29 22.94 -54.91
CA VAL A 190 -62.95 22.57 -55.40
C VAL A 190 -62.56 21.14 -55.00
N LEU A 191 -63.01 20.63 -53.84
CA LEU A 191 -62.83 19.23 -53.47
C LEU A 191 -63.53 18.26 -54.45
N ARG A 192 -64.67 18.66 -55.04
CA ARG A 192 -65.39 17.84 -56.03
C ARG A 192 -64.65 17.75 -57.36
N LEU A 193 -63.90 18.78 -57.73
CA LEU A 193 -63.06 18.82 -58.93
C LEU A 193 -61.79 17.96 -58.80
N GLN A 194 -61.26 17.78 -57.58
CA GLN A 194 -60.10 16.91 -57.30
C GLN A 194 -60.40 15.41 -57.45
N ALA A 195 -61.66 15.00 -57.38
CA ALA A 195 -62.07 13.60 -57.52
C ALA A 195 -62.17 13.13 -58.99
N ILE A 196 -62.36 14.06 -59.93
CA ILE A 196 -62.58 13.76 -61.35
C ILE A 196 -61.37 13.04 -62.00
N PRO A 197 -60.10 13.45 -61.74
CA PRO A 197 -58.94 12.72 -62.25
C PRO A 197 -58.86 11.27 -61.76
N TRP A 198 -59.26 11.00 -60.51
CA TRP A 198 -59.28 9.66 -59.92
C TRP A 198 -60.39 8.78 -60.50
N ILE A 199 -61.58 9.34 -60.74
CA ILE A 199 -62.71 8.65 -61.40
C ILE A 199 -62.35 8.26 -62.83
N VAL A 200 -61.69 9.17 -63.57
CA VAL A 200 -61.25 8.94 -64.95
C VAL A 200 -60.09 7.93 -64.99
N TRP A 201 -59.17 7.97 -64.01
CA TRP A 201 -58.09 6.98 -63.86
C TRP A 201 -58.64 5.56 -63.62
N CYS A 202 -59.64 5.41 -62.74
CA CYS A 202 -60.29 4.12 -62.48
C CYS A 202 -61.08 3.56 -63.68
N PHE A 203 -61.61 4.42 -64.56
CA PHE A 203 -62.31 4.00 -65.79
C PHE A 203 -61.36 3.62 -66.94
N ILE A 204 -60.19 4.25 -67.04
CA ILE A 204 -59.22 4.03 -68.13
C ILE A 204 -58.33 2.79 -67.88
N PHE A 205 -57.94 2.54 -66.62
CA PHE A 205 -56.94 1.52 -66.28
C PHE A 205 -57.48 0.17 -65.82
N VAL A 206 -58.79 -0.08 -65.94
CA VAL A 206 -59.38 -1.40 -65.65
C VAL A 206 -59.96 -2.02 -66.93
N PRO A 207 -59.12 -2.60 -67.83
CA PRO A 207 -59.62 -3.48 -68.86
C PRO A 207 -59.91 -4.87 -68.28
N THR A 208 -61.17 -5.26 -68.45
CA THR A 208 -61.67 -6.61 -68.73
C THR A 208 -62.09 -7.53 -67.58
N ILE A 209 -63.43 -7.53 -67.42
CA ILE A 209 -64.37 -8.67 -67.31
C ILE A 209 -64.26 -9.47 -66.01
N TYR A 210 -64.99 -9.04 -64.96
CA TYR A 210 -66.05 -9.79 -64.25
C TYR A 210 -66.58 -8.92 -63.09
N GLY A 211 -67.91 -8.89 -62.87
CA GLY A 211 -68.66 -7.81 -62.20
C GLY A 211 -68.44 -7.52 -60.71
N ALA A 212 -67.42 -8.09 -60.05
CA ALA A 212 -67.13 -7.82 -58.63
C ALA A 212 -66.53 -6.42 -58.37
N ASN A 213 -65.99 -5.76 -59.41
CA ASN A 213 -65.35 -4.44 -59.27
C ASN A 213 -66.30 -3.25 -59.47
N LEU A 214 -67.60 -3.47 -59.69
CA LEU A 214 -68.60 -2.38 -59.65
C LEU A 214 -68.92 -1.93 -58.22
N ILE A 215 -68.60 -2.76 -57.23
CA ILE A 215 -68.84 -2.49 -55.81
C ILE A 215 -67.93 -1.37 -55.29
N VAL A 216 -66.68 -1.29 -55.76
CA VAL A 216 -65.73 -0.25 -55.28
C VAL A 216 -66.19 1.17 -55.67
N PRO A 217 -66.59 1.45 -56.93
CA PRO A 217 -67.21 2.73 -57.27
C PRO A 217 -68.53 2.99 -56.53
N ILE A 218 -69.39 1.98 -56.34
CA ILE A 218 -70.66 2.13 -55.62
C ILE A 218 -70.44 2.41 -54.14
N VAL A 219 -69.44 1.80 -53.51
CA VAL A 219 -69.04 2.04 -52.11
C VAL A 219 -68.37 3.39 -51.96
N LEU A 220 -67.55 3.84 -52.92
CA LEU A 220 -67.00 5.20 -52.91
C LEU A 220 -68.08 6.27 -53.10
N ILE A 221 -69.02 6.04 -54.03
CA ILE A 221 -70.21 6.89 -54.22
C ILE A 221 -71.08 6.87 -52.94
N GLY A 222 -71.22 5.70 -52.31
CA GLY A 222 -71.91 5.51 -51.04
C GLY A 222 -71.24 6.25 -49.88
N MET A 223 -69.91 6.22 -49.77
CA MET A 223 -69.15 6.96 -48.76
C MET A 223 -69.24 8.48 -48.97
N ILE A 224 -69.25 8.94 -50.23
CA ILE A 224 -69.43 10.37 -50.56
C ILE A 224 -70.87 10.82 -50.22
N LEU A 225 -71.89 10.00 -50.50
CA LEU A 225 -73.29 10.27 -50.14
C LEU A 225 -73.55 10.19 -48.63
N ILE A 226 -72.94 9.24 -47.92
CA ILE A 226 -73.02 9.08 -46.46
C ILE A 226 -72.28 10.22 -45.74
N GLY A 227 -71.23 10.77 -46.36
CA GLY A 227 -70.53 11.96 -45.88
C GLY A 227 -71.44 13.19 -45.72
N ASP A 228 -72.52 13.32 -46.49
CA ASP A 228 -73.50 14.41 -46.30
C ASP A 228 -74.58 14.09 -45.22
N LEU A 229 -74.69 12.83 -44.76
CA LEU A 229 -75.65 12.35 -43.74
C LEU A 229 -75.09 12.37 -42.31
N LEU A 230 -73.78 12.58 -42.14
CA LEU A 230 -73.11 12.66 -40.85
C LEU A 230 -73.14 14.11 -40.31
N PRO A 231 -73.58 14.34 -39.05
CA PRO A 231 -73.64 15.69 -38.48
C PRO A 231 -72.25 16.10 -37.99
N TRP A 232 -71.34 16.44 -38.92
CA TRP A 232 -69.94 16.78 -38.63
C TRP A 232 -69.75 17.90 -37.61
N LYS A 233 -70.73 18.80 -37.46
CA LYS A 233 -70.71 19.85 -36.42
C LYS A 233 -70.81 19.31 -34.98
N GLN A 234 -71.34 18.10 -34.77
CA GLN A 234 -71.48 17.46 -33.44
C GLN A 234 -70.28 16.57 -33.07
N ILE A 235 -69.37 16.32 -34.01
CA ILE A 235 -68.12 15.56 -33.81
C ILE A 235 -66.98 16.57 -33.60
N ARG A 236 -67.04 17.34 -32.51
CA ARG A 236 -65.90 18.16 -32.04
C ARG A 236 -65.46 17.64 -30.66
N LEU A 237 -64.25 17.09 -30.60
CA LEU A 237 -63.57 16.82 -29.33
C LEU A 237 -63.01 18.16 -28.80
N PRO A 238 -63.34 18.60 -27.59
CA PRO A 238 -62.75 19.80 -26.99
C PRO A 238 -61.23 19.67 -26.87
N ASP A 239 -60.51 20.78 -27.00
CA ASP A 239 -59.06 20.78 -26.84
C ASP A 239 -58.68 20.41 -25.39
N GLY A 240 -58.01 19.27 -25.23
CA GLY A 240 -57.55 18.76 -23.94
C GLY A 240 -58.19 17.45 -23.47
N ASP A 241 -59.19 16.90 -24.18
CA ASP A 241 -59.84 15.65 -23.76
C ASP A 241 -59.04 14.40 -24.20
N ILE A 242 -58.12 14.00 -23.33
CA ILE A 242 -57.17 12.89 -23.52
C ILE A 242 -57.89 11.53 -23.53
N LEU A 243 -59.01 11.39 -22.81
CA LEU A 243 -59.69 10.11 -22.64
C LEU A 243 -60.50 9.73 -23.89
N GLY A 244 -61.22 10.69 -24.49
CA GLY A 244 -61.91 10.50 -25.77
C GLY A 244 -60.95 10.15 -26.91
N ARG A 245 -59.80 10.83 -26.99
CA ARG A 245 -58.75 10.52 -27.98
C ARG A 245 -58.11 9.15 -27.77
N ARG A 246 -57.93 8.71 -26.51
CA ARG A 246 -57.40 7.37 -26.18
C ARG A 246 -58.37 6.25 -26.54
N ILE A 247 -59.67 6.42 -26.31
CA ILE A 247 -60.68 5.43 -26.67
C ILE A 247 -60.77 5.28 -28.21
N ILE A 248 -60.71 6.40 -28.94
CA ILE A 248 -60.67 6.39 -30.41
C ILE A 248 -59.41 5.70 -30.92
N MET A 249 -58.23 5.99 -30.35
CA MET A 249 -57.01 5.28 -30.72
C MET A 249 -57.08 3.79 -30.42
N ILE A 250 -57.61 3.39 -29.25
CA ILE A 250 -57.77 1.97 -28.90
C ILE A 250 -58.70 1.27 -29.91
N ALA A 251 -59.83 1.89 -30.27
CA ALA A 251 -60.73 1.36 -31.28
C ALA A 251 -60.06 1.20 -32.66
N CYS A 252 -59.33 2.23 -33.12
CA CYS A 252 -58.58 2.16 -34.38
C CYS A 252 -57.44 1.13 -34.35
N THR A 253 -56.77 0.95 -33.20
CA THR A 253 -55.72 -0.07 -33.06
C THR A 253 -56.29 -1.47 -33.07
N ILE A 254 -57.43 -1.71 -32.40
CA ILE A 254 -58.14 -3.00 -32.42
C ILE A 254 -58.57 -3.31 -33.85
N GLU A 255 -59.16 -2.34 -34.55
CA GLU A 255 -59.56 -2.45 -35.96
C GLU A 255 -58.37 -2.82 -36.86
N LEU A 256 -57.24 -2.12 -36.72
CA LEU A 256 -56.01 -2.41 -37.48
C LEU A 256 -55.47 -3.82 -37.19
N THR A 257 -55.45 -4.25 -35.93
CA THR A 257 -54.98 -5.60 -35.57
C THR A 257 -55.89 -6.71 -36.09
N VAL A 258 -57.21 -6.52 -36.04
CA VAL A 258 -58.17 -7.48 -36.60
C VAL A 258 -58.03 -7.54 -38.13
N LEU A 259 -57.78 -6.40 -38.77
CA LEU A 259 -57.54 -6.31 -40.22
C LEU A 259 -56.29 -7.11 -40.62
N ILE A 260 -55.18 -6.92 -39.90
CA ILE A 260 -53.92 -7.63 -40.13
C ILE A 260 -54.10 -9.13 -39.89
N PHE A 261 -54.83 -9.51 -38.83
CA PHE A 261 -55.08 -10.91 -38.50
C PHE A 261 -55.93 -11.62 -39.55
N ILE A 262 -57.02 -11.01 -40.02
CA ILE A 262 -57.88 -11.57 -41.07
C ILE A 262 -57.13 -11.64 -42.41
N SER A 263 -56.31 -10.63 -42.73
CA SER A 263 -55.49 -10.62 -43.94
C SER A 263 -54.41 -11.72 -43.90
N ALA A 264 -53.78 -11.96 -42.75
CA ALA A 264 -52.84 -13.06 -42.54
C ALA A 264 -53.53 -14.43 -42.61
N LEU A 265 -54.73 -14.57 -42.04
CA LEU A 265 -55.54 -15.80 -42.11
C LEU A 265 -55.91 -16.14 -43.57
N LEU A 266 -56.31 -15.14 -44.35
CA LEU A 266 -56.65 -15.29 -45.76
C LEU A 266 -55.42 -15.65 -46.60
N PHE A 267 -54.26 -15.07 -46.30
CA PHE A 267 -52.99 -15.41 -46.95
C PHE A 267 -52.55 -16.85 -46.66
N VAL A 268 -52.75 -17.33 -45.43
CA VAL A 268 -52.44 -18.73 -45.04
C VAL A 268 -53.41 -19.73 -45.71
N LEU A 269 -54.70 -19.37 -45.81
CA LEU A 269 -55.69 -20.18 -46.53
C LEU A 269 -55.38 -20.26 -48.03
N ASP A 270 -54.92 -19.17 -48.64
CA ASP A 270 -54.52 -19.07 -50.06
C ASP A 270 -53.33 -19.99 -50.40
N GLN A 271 -52.36 -20.15 -49.50
CA GLN A 271 -51.22 -21.07 -49.72
C GLN A 271 -51.56 -22.56 -49.51
N SER A 272 -52.66 -22.88 -48.82
CA SER A 272 -52.98 -24.27 -48.44
C SER A 272 -53.72 -25.07 -49.53
N ILE A 273 -54.23 -24.43 -50.59
CA ILE A 273 -55.05 -25.08 -51.62
C ILE A 273 -54.43 -24.83 -52.99
N GLY A 274 -53.74 -25.85 -53.53
CA GLY A 274 -53.03 -25.79 -54.80
C GLY A 274 -53.91 -25.47 -56.02
N ALA A 275 -53.31 -24.80 -56.98
CA ALA A 275 -53.88 -24.33 -58.23
C ALA A 275 -54.50 -25.46 -59.09
N GLN A 276 -55.81 -25.72 -58.99
CA GLN A 276 -56.54 -26.43 -60.05
C GLN A 276 -58.10 -26.39 -60.10
N ASN A 277 -58.83 -25.55 -59.36
CA ASN A 277 -60.31 -25.54 -59.48
C ASN A 277 -60.97 -24.15 -59.53
N ASN A 278 -61.84 -23.92 -60.53
CA ASN A 278 -62.65 -22.70 -60.74
C ASN A 278 -63.70 -22.40 -59.64
N ALA A 279 -63.75 -23.19 -58.56
CA ALA A 279 -64.51 -22.87 -57.35
C ALA A 279 -63.80 -21.82 -56.46
N LEU A 280 -62.51 -21.56 -56.69
CA LEU A 280 -61.73 -20.56 -55.93
C LEU A 280 -62.12 -19.10 -56.22
N VAL A 281 -62.74 -18.80 -57.37
CA VAL A 281 -63.09 -17.41 -57.73
C VAL A 281 -64.33 -16.90 -56.97
N SER A 282 -65.24 -17.79 -56.53
CA SER A 282 -66.41 -17.39 -55.73
C SER A 282 -66.07 -17.18 -54.25
N ALA A 283 -65.09 -17.92 -53.71
CA ALA A 283 -64.62 -17.77 -52.33
C ALA A 283 -63.86 -16.45 -52.11
N HIS A 284 -63.07 -15.98 -53.09
CA HIS A 284 -62.44 -14.66 -53.05
C HIS A 284 -63.45 -13.51 -53.08
N GLY A 285 -64.51 -13.62 -53.90
CA GLY A 285 -65.60 -12.65 -53.92
C GLY A 285 -66.39 -12.60 -52.61
N LEU A 286 -66.67 -13.76 -52.01
CA LEU A 286 -67.41 -13.85 -50.74
C LEU A 286 -66.60 -13.31 -49.56
N SER A 287 -65.30 -13.60 -49.52
CA SER A 287 -64.38 -13.11 -48.49
C SER A 287 -64.19 -11.58 -48.58
N PHE A 288 -64.10 -11.04 -49.80
CA PHE A 288 -64.03 -9.59 -50.02
C PHE A 288 -65.32 -8.88 -49.60
N ILE A 289 -66.50 -9.43 -49.95
CA ILE A 289 -67.81 -8.91 -49.52
C ILE A 289 -67.92 -8.92 -47.99
N PHE A 290 -67.55 -10.02 -47.34
CA PHE A 290 -67.57 -10.15 -45.88
C PHE A 290 -66.64 -9.14 -45.20
N PHE A 291 -65.44 -8.94 -45.76
CA PHE A 291 -64.46 -7.97 -45.29
C PHE A 291 -65.01 -6.54 -45.38
N THR A 292 -65.57 -6.12 -46.52
CA THR A 292 -66.18 -4.78 -46.67
C THR A 292 -67.41 -4.56 -45.79
N LEU A 293 -68.25 -5.58 -45.59
CA LEU A 293 -69.43 -5.45 -44.72
C LEU A 293 -69.02 -5.28 -43.25
N PHE A 294 -67.98 -6.00 -42.83
CA PHE A 294 -67.44 -5.92 -41.47
C PHE A 294 -66.80 -4.56 -41.17
N THR A 295 -66.05 -3.98 -42.12
CA THR A 295 -65.46 -2.64 -41.93
C THR A 295 -66.53 -1.55 -41.81
N VAL A 296 -67.61 -1.64 -42.58
CA VAL A 296 -68.74 -0.69 -42.49
C VAL A 296 -69.45 -0.78 -41.13
N VAL A 297 -69.65 -1.99 -40.60
CA VAL A 297 -70.28 -2.19 -39.28
C VAL A 297 -69.41 -1.64 -38.15
N VAL A 298 -68.10 -1.92 -38.18
CA VAL A 298 -67.15 -1.41 -37.17
C VAL A 298 -67.07 0.12 -37.21
N TYR A 299 -67.08 0.72 -38.40
CA TYR A 299 -67.09 2.17 -38.55
C TYR A 299 -68.37 2.82 -38.00
N ILE A 300 -69.55 2.21 -38.26
CA ILE A 300 -70.84 2.70 -37.73
C ILE A 300 -70.89 2.57 -36.20
N GLU A 301 -70.44 1.46 -35.62
CA GLU A 301 -70.37 1.26 -34.17
C GLU A 301 -69.40 2.26 -33.51
N GLY A 302 -68.23 2.46 -34.10
CA GLY A 302 -67.23 3.42 -33.62
C GLY A 302 -67.76 4.86 -33.58
N VAL A 303 -68.43 5.30 -34.65
CA VAL A 303 -69.05 6.64 -34.71
C VAL A 303 -70.20 6.77 -33.71
N THR A 304 -70.99 5.72 -33.53
CA THR A 304 -72.13 5.72 -32.58
C THR A 304 -71.64 5.83 -31.12
N ILE A 305 -70.57 5.13 -30.76
CA ILE A 305 -69.94 5.23 -29.43
C ILE A 305 -69.42 6.65 -29.17
N ILE A 306 -68.77 7.26 -30.16
CA ILE A 306 -68.21 8.62 -30.04
C ILE A 306 -69.32 9.67 -29.85
N ILE A 307 -70.42 9.56 -30.60
CA ILE A 307 -71.58 10.47 -30.47
C ILE A 307 -72.22 10.34 -29.08
N THR A 308 -72.32 9.12 -28.55
CA THR A 308 -72.93 8.85 -27.25
C THR A 308 -72.06 9.39 -26.11
N MET A 309 -70.75 9.25 -26.21
CA MET A 309 -69.77 9.78 -25.25
C MET A 309 -69.72 11.32 -25.26
N ASN A 310 -69.73 11.94 -26.44
CA ASN A 310 -69.74 13.41 -26.56
C ASN A 310 -71.02 14.03 -25.97
N LYS A 311 -72.17 13.37 -26.10
CA LYS A 311 -73.43 13.84 -25.51
C LYS A 311 -73.41 13.74 -23.98
N LEU A 312 -72.89 12.64 -23.43
CA LEU A 312 -72.71 12.45 -21.99
C LEU A 312 -71.76 13.49 -21.38
N MET A 313 -70.64 13.77 -22.07
CA MET A 313 -69.63 14.75 -21.64
C MET A 313 -70.13 16.19 -21.70
N LYS A 314 -70.97 16.53 -22.68
CA LYS A 314 -71.60 17.85 -22.80
C LYS A 314 -72.66 18.09 -21.72
N GLU A 315 -73.40 17.06 -21.30
CA GLU A 315 -74.32 17.14 -20.15
C GLU A 315 -73.60 17.18 -18.79
N LEU A 316 -72.42 16.57 -18.68
CA LEU A 316 -71.60 16.56 -17.45
C LEU A 316 -70.80 17.85 -17.22
N SER A 317 -70.51 18.63 -18.27
CA SER A 317 -69.67 19.84 -18.19
C SER A 317 -70.44 21.12 -17.83
N GLY A 318 -71.78 21.07 -17.75
CA GLY A 318 -72.58 22.12 -17.10
C GLY A 318 -72.52 23.52 -17.71
N THR A 319 -72.03 23.70 -18.94
CA THR A 319 -72.05 24.99 -19.64
C THR A 319 -73.35 25.14 -20.43
N GLU A 320 -74.41 25.59 -19.76
CA GLU A 320 -75.44 26.40 -20.41
C GLU A 320 -74.82 27.78 -20.62
N ASP A 321 -74.58 28.15 -21.88
CA ASP A 321 -74.39 29.54 -22.29
C ASP A 321 -75.72 30.00 -22.89
N ASP A 322 -76.35 30.97 -22.24
CA ASP A 322 -77.76 31.34 -22.35
C ASP A 322 -78.13 32.15 -23.62
N THR A 323 -77.37 32.06 -24.72
CA THR A 323 -77.49 33.00 -25.85
C THR A 323 -77.80 32.41 -27.23
N GLU A 324 -78.40 31.23 -27.34
CA GLU A 324 -79.01 30.76 -28.60
C GLU A 324 -80.37 30.07 -28.36
N LYS A 325 -81.32 30.82 -27.78
CA LYS A 325 -82.74 30.63 -28.08
C LYS A 325 -83.06 31.48 -29.31
N ASN A 326 -83.06 30.86 -30.48
CA ASN A 326 -83.92 31.16 -31.63
C ASN A 326 -83.32 30.50 -32.89
N ASP A 327 -83.76 29.28 -33.18
CA ASP A 327 -84.08 28.89 -34.56
C ASP A 327 -84.94 27.62 -34.50
N GLU A 328 -86.21 27.83 -34.15
CA GLU A 328 -87.30 26.94 -34.57
C GLU A 328 -87.49 27.14 -36.08
N ASN A 329 -86.83 26.31 -36.89
CA ASN A 329 -87.32 25.75 -38.16
C ASN A 329 -86.16 25.23 -39.01
N ILE A 330 -85.89 23.92 -38.92
CA ILE A 330 -85.43 23.16 -40.09
C ILE A 330 -86.29 21.91 -40.20
N ASP A 331 -87.21 22.05 -41.13
CA ASP A 331 -88.06 21.15 -41.90
C ASP A 331 -87.80 19.64 -41.87
N ASP A 332 -88.94 18.95 -42.00
CA ASP A 332 -89.12 17.57 -42.40
C ASP A 332 -88.28 17.18 -43.63
N SER A 333 -87.22 16.40 -43.43
CA SER A 333 -86.87 15.34 -44.39
C SER A 333 -85.85 14.36 -43.79
N LEU A 334 -86.10 13.08 -44.07
CA LEU A 334 -85.20 11.91 -43.97
C LEU A 334 -85.41 10.93 -42.79
N SER A 335 -86.26 9.94 -43.09
CA SER A 335 -85.94 8.49 -43.09
C SER A 335 -85.86 7.72 -41.75
N ILE A 336 -86.95 6.99 -41.45
CA ILE A 336 -87.13 5.57 -41.01
C ILE A 336 -86.20 4.96 -39.91
N TRP A 337 -84.97 5.41 -39.70
CA TRP A 337 -83.99 4.79 -38.80
C TRP A 337 -84.00 5.28 -37.34
N ASN A 338 -84.56 6.46 -37.05
CA ASN A 338 -84.55 7.02 -35.68
C ASN A 338 -85.55 6.38 -34.71
N THR A 339 -86.61 5.72 -35.18
CA THR A 339 -87.64 5.13 -34.30
C THR A 339 -87.24 3.80 -33.68
N LYS A 340 -86.31 3.04 -34.27
CA LYS A 340 -85.78 1.79 -33.67
C LYS A 340 -84.60 2.02 -32.72
N PHE A 341 -83.76 3.02 -32.97
CA PHE A 341 -82.61 3.34 -32.11
C PHE A 341 -83.01 4.02 -30.79
N GLY A 342 -84.10 4.79 -30.77
CA GLY A 342 -84.61 5.44 -29.56
C GLY A 342 -85.06 4.50 -28.43
N LYS A 343 -85.27 3.21 -28.72
CA LYS A 343 -85.64 2.19 -27.70
C LYS A 343 -84.46 1.68 -26.89
N TYR A 344 -83.24 1.76 -27.41
CA TYR A 344 -82.03 1.25 -26.74
C TYR A 344 -81.29 2.30 -25.90
N VAL A 345 -81.54 3.59 -26.14
CA VAL A 345 -80.84 4.71 -25.45
C VAL A 345 -81.60 5.23 -24.22
N LYS A 346 -82.90 4.96 -24.11
CA LYS A 346 -83.78 5.43 -23.02
C LYS A 346 -83.35 5.07 -21.58
N PRO A 347 -82.69 3.93 -21.28
CA PRO A 347 -82.27 3.60 -19.91
C PRO A 347 -81.11 4.47 -19.36
N PHE A 348 -80.38 5.19 -20.21
CA PHE A 348 -79.16 5.91 -19.81
C PHE A 348 -79.37 7.40 -19.48
N ILE A 349 -80.59 7.94 -19.65
CA ILE A 349 -80.88 9.38 -19.53
C ILE A 349 -81.30 9.80 -18.10
N HIS A 350 -81.51 8.88 -17.15
CA HIS A 350 -82.00 9.20 -15.80
C HIS A 350 -80.92 9.41 -14.71
N LEU A 351 -79.65 9.63 -15.07
CA LEU A 351 -78.53 9.72 -14.10
C LEU A 351 -78.23 11.13 -13.54
N ARG A 352 -79.18 12.07 -13.54
CA ARG A 352 -78.93 13.49 -13.22
C ARG A 352 -78.74 13.77 -11.71
N GLU A 353 -79.30 12.95 -10.81
CA GLU A 353 -79.23 13.19 -9.36
C GLU A 353 -78.03 12.52 -8.67
N GLY A 354 -77.57 11.36 -9.16
CA GLY A 354 -76.40 10.66 -8.60
C GLY A 354 -75.06 11.33 -8.90
N ALA A 355 -74.97 12.11 -9.98
CA ALA A 355 -73.74 12.80 -10.39
C ALA A 355 -73.43 14.02 -9.49
N ARG A 356 -74.46 14.73 -9.02
CA ARG A 356 -74.27 15.95 -8.19
C ARG A 356 -73.71 15.63 -6.80
N ILE A 357 -74.15 14.53 -6.19
CA ILE A 357 -73.63 14.02 -4.90
C ILE A 357 -72.18 13.53 -5.06
N LYS A 358 -71.85 12.89 -6.19
CA LYS A 358 -70.47 12.47 -6.49
C LYS A 358 -69.53 13.66 -6.73
N LEU A 359 -70.02 14.75 -7.35
CA LEU A 359 -69.23 15.96 -7.59
C LEU A 359 -68.89 16.71 -6.30
N THR A 360 -69.83 16.83 -5.36
CA THR A 360 -69.54 17.39 -4.03
C THR A 360 -68.59 16.50 -3.22
N ALA A 361 -68.78 15.17 -3.28
CA ALA A 361 -67.86 14.22 -2.66
C ALA A 361 -66.45 14.27 -3.28
N GLN A 362 -66.32 14.53 -4.58
CA GLN A 362 -65.04 14.67 -5.27
C GLN A 362 -64.35 16.01 -4.96
N ALA A 363 -65.09 17.10 -4.75
CA ALA A 363 -64.53 18.38 -4.31
C ALA A 363 -63.95 18.27 -2.89
N ASP A 364 -64.64 17.58 -1.99
CA ASP A 364 -64.13 17.27 -0.64
C ASP A 364 -62.90 16.35 -0.71
N GLN A 365 -62.89 15.35 -1.60
CA GLN A 365 -61.70 14.53 -1.85
C GLN A 365 -60.52 15.36 -2.38
N LEU A 366 -60.76 16.35 -3.24
CA LEU A 366 -59.72 17.23 -3.79
C LEU A 366 -59.08 18.10 -2.70
N ASN A 367 -59.89 18.62 -1.77
CA ASN A 367 -59.38 19.36 -0.61
C ASN A 367 -58.55 18.46 0.31
N VAL A 368 -59.04 17.25 0.61
CA VAL A 368 -58.27 16.25 1.40
C VAL A 368 -56.96 15.90 0.70
N LEU A 369 -56.97 15.69 -0.62
CA LEU A 369 -55.78 15.36 -1.39
C LEU A 369 -54.77 16.53 -1.41
N SER A 370 -55.24 17.77 -1.54
CA SER A 370 -54.39 18.96 -1.49
C SER A 370 -53.71 19.12 -0.13
N GLN A 371 -54.43 18.81 0.95
CA GLN A 371 -53.92 18.82 2.31
C GLN A 371 -52.93 17.68 2.54
N GLN A 372 -53.18 16.50 1.96
CA GLN A 372 -52.21 15.39 1.94
C GLN A 372 -50.93 15.76 1.18
N ILE A 373 -51.04 16.41 0.01
CA ILE A 373 -49.87 16.87 -0.76
C ILE A 373 -49.07 17.92 0.01
N ALA A 374 -49.73 18.85 0.70
CA ALA A 374 -49.06 19.84 1.55
C ALA A 374 -48.31 19.16 2.72
N ASN A 375 -48.94 18.18 3.36
CA ASN A 375 -48.31 17.38 4.42
C ASN A 375 -47.12 16.55 3.89
N GLU A 376 -47.25 15.93 2.72
CA GLU A 376 -46.18 15.16 2.07
C GLU A 376 -45.02 16.07 1.60
N LYS A 377 -45.31 17.31 1.15
CA LYS A 377 -44.27 18.30 0.86
C LYS A 377 -43.53 18.73 2.13
N LYS A 378 -44.25 19.01 3.23
CA LYS A 378 -43.62 19.33 4.53
C LYS A 378 -42.76 18.16 5.00
N ARG A 379 -43.25 16.93 4.88
CA ARG A 379 -42.52 15.70 5.20
C ARG A 379 -41.24 15.54 4.38
N ASN A 380 -41.30 15.75 3.06
CA ASN A 380 -40.12 15.66 2.20
C ASN A 380 -39.06 16.72 2.52
N ALA A 381 -39.48 17.96 2.83
CA ALA A 381 -38.55 18.99 3.28
C ALA A 381 -37.85 18.62 4.60
N GLN A 382 -38.60 18.07 5.55
CA GLN A 382 -38.06 17.59 6.84
C GLN A 382 -37.07 16.43 6.66
N LEU A 383 -37.37 15.47 5.79
CA LEU A 383 -36.45 14.36 5.47
C LEU A 383 -35.17 14.84 4.80
N THR A 384 -35.27 15.84 3.92
CA THR A 384 -34.11 16.43 3.23
C THR A 384 -33.18 17.12 4.23
N LEU A 385 -33.75 17.89 5.17
CA LEU A 385 -32.98 18.53 6.25
C LEU A 385 -32.30 17.50 7.18
N LEU A 386 -32.96 16.38 7.48
CA LEU A 386 -32.35 15.31 8.28
C LEU A 386 -31.20 14.63 7.52
N MET A 387 -31.36 14.40 6.22
CA MET A 387 -30.30 13.84 5.38
C MET A 387 -29.09 14.77 5.30
N GLU A 388 -29.31 16.07 5.09
CA GLU A 388 -28.25 17.08 5.06
C GLU A 388 -27.53 17.18 6.41
N LEU A 389 -28.28 17.18 7.52
CA LEU A 389 -27.72 17.18 8.86
C LEU A 389 -26.91 15.91 9.13
N SER A 390 -27.43 14.74 8.76
CA SER A 390 -26.72 13.46 8.91
C SER A 390 -25.39 13.51 8.17
N GLN A 391 -25.39 14.01 6.93
CA GLN A 391 -24.17 14.13 6.12
C GLN A 391 -23.17 15.12 6.72
N GLN A 392 -23.65 16.21 7.33
CA GLN A 392 -22.77 17.16 8.01
C GLN A 392 -22.23 16.61 9.34
N LEU A 393 -23.02 15.82 10.08
CA LEU A 393 -22.64 15.12 11.32
C LEU A 393 -21.78 13.86 11.07
N GLU A 394 -21.72 13.36 9.84
CA GLU A 394 -20.75 12.36 9.41
C GLU A 394 -19.32 12.91 9.40
N ASN A 395 -19.16 14.22 9.17
CA ASN A 395 -17.86 14.85 9.34
C ASN A 395 -17.44 14.82 10.82
N GLN A 396 -16.15 14.63 11.07
CA GLN A 396 -15.60 14.62 12.43
C GLN A 396 -15.63 16.03 13.02
N LEU A 397 -16.76 16.36 13.66
CA LEU A 397 -17.00 17.62 14.33
C LEU A 397 -16.79 17.47 15.84
N ASP A 398 -16.25 18.51 16.47
CA ASP A 398 -16.20 18.61 17.92
C ASP A 398 -17.61 18.68 18.51
N GLN A 399 -17.77 18.18 19.74
CA GLN A 399 -19.06 18.10 20.42
C GLN A 399 -19.88 19.42 20.38
N PRO A 400 -19.29 20.61 20.65
CA PRO A 400 -20.02 21.88 20.59
C PRO A 400 -20.43 22.27 19.16
N VAL A 401 -19.60 21.96 18.16
CA VAL A 401 -19.86 22.30 16.76
C VAL A 401 -21.02 21.45 16.23
N ALA A 402 -21.02 20.15 16.52
CA ALA A 402 -22.13 19.25 16.22
C ALA A 402 -23.42 19.69 16.92
N ALA A 403 -23.33 20.11 18.19
CA ALA A 403 -24.47 20.62 18.95
C ALA A 403 -25.07 21.89 18.31
N GLN A 404 -24.21 22.84 17.91
CA GLN A 404 -24.62 24.09 17.27
C GLN A 404 -25.31 23.83 15.92
N LEU A 405 -24.79 22.88 15.14
CA LEU A 405 -25.39 22.50 13.88
C LEU A 405 -26.79 21.92 14.08
N VAL A 406 -26.96 21.06 15.08
CA VAL A 406 -28.25 20.46 15.43
C VAL A 406 -29.28 21.51 15.85
N VAL A 407 -28.94 22.43 16.76
CA VAL A 407 -29.90 23.47 17.18
C VAL A 407 -30.29 24.39 16.02
N ASN A 408 -29.34 24.75 15.13
CA ASN A 408 -29.62 25.57 13.94
C ASN A 408 -30.54 24.83 12.94
N THR A 409 -30.44 23.51 12.85
CA THR A 409 -31.29 22.71 11.96
C THR A 409 -32.67 22.50 12.58
N LEU A 410 -32.76 22.25 13.88
CA LEU A 410 -34.04 22.14 14.58
C LEU A 410 -34.82 23.46 14.56
N GLU A 411 -34.14 24.59 14.75
CA GLU A 411 -34.73 25.92 14.65
C GLU A 411 -35.36 26.15 13.26
N ARG A 412 -34.60 25.90 12.19
CA ARG A 412 -35.11 26.04 10.81
C ARG A 412 -36.21 25.04 10.45
N ALA A 413 -36.10 23.79 10.91
CA ALA A 413 -37.04 22.72 10.56
C ALA A 413 -38.38 22.82 11.30
N LEU A 414 -38.36 23.30 12.55
CA LEU A 414 -39.53 23.35 13.43
C LEU A 414 -40.05 24.77 13.65
N SER A 415 -39.35 25.80 13.18
CA SER A 415 -39.68 27.22 13.39
C SER A 415 -39.90 27.53 14.88
N CYS A 416 -39.01 27.03 15.74
CA CYS A 416 -39.10 27.22 17.18
C CYS A 416 -38.44 28.54 17.61
N SER A 417 -38.96 29.15 18.68
CA SER A 417 -38.48 30.44 19.21
C SER A 417 -37.09 30.34 19.87
N LEU A 418 -36.78 29.16 20.42
CA LEU A 418 -35.51 28.83 21.04
C LEU A 418 -35.30 27.32 20.94
N ALA A 419 -34.10 26.89 20.53
CA ALA A 419 -33.63 25.51 20.59
C ALA A 419 -32.28 25.47 21.28
N CYS A 420 -32.13 24.59 22.26
CA CYS A 420 -30.93 24.45 23.08
C CYS A 420 -30.51 22.98 23.19
N VAL A 421 -29.21 22.74 23.18
CA VAL A 421 -28.61 21.45 23.55
C VAL A 421 -27.86 21.64 24.86
N PHE A 422 -28.14 20.77 25.81
CA PHE A 422 -27.49 20.70 27.11
C PHE A 422 -26.67 19.43 27.22
N VAL A 423 -25.53 19.51 27.91
CA VAL A 423 -24.71 18.35 28.28
C VAL A 423 -24.83 18.14 29.78
N HIS A 424 -24.96 16.87 30.18
CA HIS A 424 -25.01 16.48 31.57
C HIS A 424 -23.61 16.46 32.18
N GLU A 425 -23.41 17.18 33.30
CA GLU A 425 -22.21 17.10 34.13
C GLU A 425 -22.52 16.26 35.39
N PRO A 426 -22.03 15.01 35.46
CA PRO A 426 -22.39 14.10 36.55
C PRO A 426 -21.86 14.54 37.93
N GLU A 427 -20.74 15.26 37.98
CA GLU A 427 -20.11 15.68 39.25
C GLU A 427 -20.87 16.81 39.93
N SER A 428 -21.34 17.78 39.14
CA SER A 428 -22.15 18.91 39.61
C SER A 428 -23.64 18.58 39.69
N GLN A 429 -24.09 17.46 39.10
CA GLN A 429 -25.50 17.12 38.92
C GLN A 429 -26.28 18.24 38.20
N GLU A 430 -25.64 18.85 37.21
CA GLU A 430 -26.20 19.95 36.42
C GLU A 430 -26.18 19.63 34.92
N PHE A 431 -27.02 20.35 34.18
CA PHE A 431 -27.01 20.41 32.73
C PHE A 431 -26.47 21.77 32.30
N MET A 432 -25.33 21.78 31.60
CA MET A 432 -24.78 22.98 31.00
C MET A 432 -25.29 23.12 29.56
N MET A 433 -25.76 24.30 29.21
CA MET A 433 -26.11 24.62 27.82
C MET A 433 -24.84 24.71 26.96
N LEU A 434 -24.74 23.83 25.98
CA LEU A 434 -23.61 23.71 25.07
C LEU A 434 -23.80 24.54 23.79
N ALA A 435 -25.04 24.61 23.30
CA ALA A 435 -25.39 25.35 22.09
C ALA A 435 -26.85 25.84 22.16
N ALA A 436 -27.13 26.94 21.47
CA ALA A 436 -28.48 27.50 21.36
C ALA A 436 -28.71 28.14 19.97
N ALA A 437 -29.96 28.22 19.53
CA ALA A 437 -30.40 28.87 18.29
C ALA A 437 -31.82 29.42 18.43
N GLY A 438 -32.15 30.49 17.69
CA GLY A 438 -33.49 31.10 17.64
C GLY A 438 -33.50 32.59 17.95
N GLU A 439 -34.64 33.25 17.75
CA GLU A 439 -34.82 34.69 17.97
C GLU A 439 -34.59 35.10 19.44
N LYS A 440 -34.79 34.15 20.36
CA LYS A 440 -34.73 34.37 21.81
C LYS A 440 -33.42 33.92 22.47
N ILE A 441 -32.34 33.77 21.69
CA ILE A 441 -31.06 33.27 22.20
C ILE A 441 -30.49 34.09 23.37
N ASN A 442 -30.80 35.38 23.43
CA ASN A 442 -30.34 36.30 24.49
C ASN A 442 -30.98 36.03 25.86
N LEU A 443 -32.00 35.16 25.96
CA LEU A 443 -32.63 34.80 27.22
C LEU A 443 -31.78 33.86 28.08
N ALA A 444 -30.88 33.08 27.47
CA ALA A 444 -29.99 32.17 28.17
C ALA A 444 -28.53 32.53 27.83
N PRO A 445 -27.71 32.99 28.80
CA PRO A 445 -26.32 33.31 28.54
C PRO A 445 -25.52 32.05 28.15
N PRO A 446 -24.46 32.18 27.32
CA PRO A 446 -23.56 31.06 27.02
C PRO A 446 -23.05 30.42 28.31
N GLY A 447 -23.15 29.09 28.42
CA GLY A 447 -22.78 28.36 29.62
C GLY A 447 -23.81 28.39 30.75
N TYR A 448 -25.07 28.77 30.47
CA TYR A 448 -26.19 28.61 31.40
C TYR A 448 -26.25 27.18 31.96
N ARG A 449 -26.51 27.07 33.27
CA ARG A 449 -26.54 25.81 34.01
C ARG A 449 -27.88 25.63 34.68
N GLN A 450 -28.42 24.41 34.63
CA GLN A 450 -29.65 24.04 35.31
C GLN A 450 -29.44 22.75 36.10
N SER A 451 -29.96 22.70 37.33
CA SER A 451 -29.92 21.48 38.15
C SER A 451 -30.67 20.32 37.46
N ALA A 452 -30.05 19.13 37.47
CA ALA A 452 -30.61 17.90 36.90
C ALA A 452 -31.86 17.39 37.66
N THR A 453 -32.17 17.98 38.81
CA THR A 453 -33.33 17.58 39.64
C THR A 453 -34.52 18.53 39.52
N THR A 454 -34.38 19.69 38.90
CA THR A 454 -35.43 20.71 38.85
C THR A 454 -35.85 21.05 37.43
N GLY A 455 -37.12 21.42 37.28
CA GLY A 455 -37.70 21.86 36.02
C GLY A 455 -37.97 20.75 35.01
N LEU A 456 -38.43 21.13 33.81
CA LEU A 456 -38.75 20.21 32.71
C LEU A 456 -37.57 19.32 32.30
N ILE A 457 -36.35 19.87 32.27
CA ILE A 457 -35.11 19.14 32.01
C ILE A 457 -34.88 18.07 33.09
N GLY A 458 -35.05 18.42 34.36
CA GLY A 458 -34.92 17.47 35.46
C GLY A 458 -36.00 16.38 35.45
N ARG A 459 -37.23 16.72 35.06
CA ARG A 459 -38.32 15.73 34.85
C ARG A 459 -37.94 14.75 33.74
N ALA A 460 -37.48 15.25 32.59
CA ALA A 460 -37.02 14.43 31.46
C ALA A 460 -35.85 13.51 31.86
N PHE A 461 -34.91 14.01 32.68
CA PHE A 461 -33.79 13.22 33.20
C PHE A 461 -34.23 12.06 34.09
N ARG A 462 -35.12 12.31 35.06
CA ARG A 462 -35.67 11.28 35.95
C ARG A 462 -36.46 10.22 35.20
N GLN A 463 -37.29 10.64 34.24
CA GLN A 463 -38.17 9.73 33.51
C GLN A 463 -37.49 9.03 32.32
N ARG A 464 -36.36 9.56 31.84
CA ARG A 464 -35.64 9.08 30.64
C ARG A 464 -36.55 8.97 29.41
N LYS A 465 -37.50 9.91 29.29
CA LYS A 465 -38.48 9.98 28.21
C LYS A 465 -38.67 11.41 27.77
N THR A 466 -38.94 11.58 26.49
CA THR A 466 -39.31 12.87 25.90
C THR A 466 -40.50 13.47 26.61
N GLN A 467 -40.38 14.74 27.00
CA GLN A 467 -41.43 15.52 27.66
C GLN A 467 -42.01 16.50 26.66
N ILE A 468 -43.33 16.47 26.47
CA ILE A 468 -44.05 17.36 25.57
C ILE A 468 -45.01 18.18 26.43
N VAL A 469 -44.86 19.50 26.40
CA VAL A 469 -45.69 20.43 27.15
C VAL A 469 -46.38 21.38 26.19
N ASN A 470 -47.70 21.25 26.12
CA ASN A 470 -48.54 22.00 25.20
C ASN A 470 -48.92 23.41 25.69
N ASP A 471 -48.93 23.62 27.01
CA ASP A 471 -49.13 24.92 27.67
C ASP A 471 -48.20 25.03 28.90
N LEU A 472 -47.08 25.72 28.75
CA LEU A 472 -46.05 25.93 29.78
C LEU A 472 -46.58 26.65 31.01
N ARG A 473 -47.58 27.54 30.88
CA ARG A 473 -48.16 28.30 32.01
C ARG A 473 -48.88 27.42 33.02
N ARG A 474 -49.26 26.22 32.59
CA ARG A 474 -49.99 25.24 33.41
C ARG A 474 -49.08 24.12 33.92
N ASP A 475 -47.81 24.09 33.52
CA ASP A 475 -46.89 23.04 33.91
C ASP A 475 -46.14 23.44 35.20
N PRO A 476 -46.22 22.61 36.27
CA PRO A 476 -45.62 22.93 37.56
C PRO A 476 -44.09 22.87 37.59
N ASP A 477 -43.45 22.20 36.61
CA ASP A 477 -41.99 22.15 36.49
C ASP A 477 -41.47 23.12 35.41
N TYR A 478 -42.30 24.07 34.93
CA TYR A 478 -41.79 25.11 34.05
C TYR A 478 -40.99 26.16 34.85
N ILE A 479 -39.74 26.36 34.46
CA ILE A 479 -38.88 27.41 35.02
C ILE A 479 -38.93 28.57 34.03
N GLN A 480 -39.55 29.68 34.43
CA GLN A 480 -39.72 30.85 33.59
C GLN A 480 -38.48 31.74 33.64
N PHE A 481 -37.94 32.11 32.47
CA PHE A 481 -36.90 33.15 32.35
C PHE A 481 -37.54 34.55 32.30
N GLU A 482 -36.85 35.58 32.82
CA GLU A 482 -37.32 36.97 32.72
C GLU A 482 -37.47 37.35 31.24
N SER A 483 -38.64 37.88 30.85
CA SER A 483 -39.02 38.25 29.46
C SER A 483 -39.30 37.11 28.47
N GLU A 484 -39.40 35.85 28.94
CA GLU A 484 -39.79 34.71 28.11
C GLU A 484 -41.33 34.54 28.02
N ASN A 485 -41.85 34.45 26.79
CA ASN A 485 -43.28 34.28 26.46
C ASN A 485 -43.58 32.93 25.79
N SER A 486 -42.72 31.93 25.98
CA SER A 486 -42.94 30.60 25.40
C SER A 486 -44.20 29.96 25.99
N LEU A 487 -45.03 29.38 25.12
CA LEU A 487 -46.28 28.72 25.50
C LEU A 487 -46.21 27.20 25.37
N SER A 488 -45.34 26.66 24.53
CA SER A 488 -45.13 25.21 24.42
C SER A 488 -43.64 24.87 24.38
N ALA A 489 -43.29 23.67 24.87
CA ALA A 489 -41.93 23.18 24.87
C ALA A 489 -41.86 21.67 24.72
N VAL A 490 -40.75 21.20 24.15
CA VAL A 490 -40.39 19.78 24.09
C VAL A 490 -38.97 19.63 24.64
N VAL A 491 -38.78 18.63 25.50
CA VAL A 491 -37.48 18.27 26.05
C VAL A 491 -37.20 16.79 25.74
N ILE A 492 -36.11 16.53 25.02
CA ILE A 492 -35.71 15.22 24.53
C ILE A 492 -34.40 14.81 25.23
N PRO A 493 -34.37 13.68 25.94
CA PRO A 493 -33.14 13.18 26.53
C PRO A 493 -32.22 12.56 25.46
N LEU A 494 -30.95 12.93 25.47
CA LEU A 494 -29.90 12.30 24.65
C LEU A 494 -29.42 11.04 25.37
N ILE A 495 -29.96 9.88 24.97
CA ILE A 495 -29.70 8.60 25.64
C ILE A 495 -28.84 7.70 24.76
N SER A 496 -27.75 7.18 25.33
CA SER A 496 -27.02 6.04 24.79
C SER A 496 -26.69 5.04 25.90
N ASN A 497 -26.73 3.74 25.60
CA ASN A 497 -26.42 2.66 26.54
C ASN A 497 -27.12 2.79 27.92
N GLY A 498 -28.35 3.33 27.93
CA GLY A 498 -29.15 3.55 29.12
C GLY A 498 -28.70 4.71 30.02
N HIS A 499 -27.80 5.57 29.54
CA HIS A 499 -27.29 6.77 30.21
C HIS A 499 -27.72 8.02 29.47
N VAL A 500 -27.99 9.09 30.21
CA VAL A 500 -28.33 10.39 29.63
C VAL A 500 -27.04 11.20 29.52
N HIS A 501 -26.62 11.53 28.30
CA HIS A 501 -25.45 12.36 28.03
C HIS A 501 -25.80 13.86 27.96
N GLY A 502 -27.07 14.17 27.72
CA GLY A 502 -27.52 15.53 27.52
C GLY A 502 -29.03 15.62 27.27
N MET A 503 -29.49 16.82 26.94
CA MET A 503 -30.89 17.12 26.68
C MET A 503 -30.99 18.07 25.50
N ILE A 504 -31.96 17.88 24.61
CA ILE A 504 -32.36 18.89 23.63
C ILE A 504 -33.66 19.49 24.13
N ALA A 505 -33.73 20.80 24.27
CA ALA A 505 -34.96 21.50 24.63
C ALA A 505 -35.29 22.54 23.54
N PHE A 506 -36.54 22.61 23.12
CA PHE A 506 -36.97 23.65 22.21
C PHE A 506 -38.39 24.13 22.51
N ASN A 507 -38.61 25.43 22.32
CA ASN A 507 -39.78 26.14 22.82
C ASN A 507 -40.44 26.94 21.67
N SER A 508 -41.76 27.15 21.75
CA SER A 508 -42.52 28.01 20.83
C SER A 508 -43.47 28.95 21.58
N GLU A 509 -43.74 30.12 21.00
CA GLU A 509 -44.72 31.08 21.52
C GLU A 509 -46.18 30.69 21.19
N GLN A 510 -46.39 29.62 20.42
CA GLN A 510 -47.72 29.11 20.08
C GLN A 510 -48.15 27.97 21.02
N LEU A 511 -49.46 27.93 21.33
CA LEU A 511 -50.09 26.79 22.02
C LEU A 511 -50.18 25.58 21.08
N ASN A 512 -49.88 24.38 21.60
CA ASN A 512 -49.88 23.13 20.82
C ASN A 512 -49.03 23.20 19.53
N ALA A 513 -47.88 23.88 19.58
CA ALA A 513 -47.08 24.15 18.39
C ALA A 513 -46.48 22.89 17.75
N PHE A 514 -46.23 21.84 18.55
CA PHE A 514 -45.47 20.66 18.11
C PHE A 514 -46.37 19.44 17.93
N SER A 515 -46.34 18.86 16.72
CA SER A 515 -47.04 17.60 16.43
C SER A 515 -46.21 16.38 16.83
N SER A 516 -46.82 15.19 16.86
CA SER A 516 -46.10 13.93 17.09
C SER A 516 -45.02 13.65 16.03
N ILE A 517 -45.21 14.14 14.81
CA ILE A 517 -44.23 14.00 13.71
C ILE A 517 -43.02 14.89 13.98
N ASP A 518 -43.24 16.13 14.44
CA ASP A 518 -42.18 17.07 14.77
C ASP A 518 -41.33 16.56 15.94
N VAL A 519 -41.97 15.96 16.95
CA VAL A 519 -41.28 15.31 18.07
C VAL A 519 -40.45 14.12 17.58
N GLY A 520 -41.03 13.25 16.74
CA GLY A 520 -40.30 12.11 16.17
C GLY A 520 -39.09 12.52 15.33
N LEU A 521 -39.18 13.63 14.59
CA LEU A 521 -38.05 14.22 13.87
C LEU A 521 -36.95 14.66 14.84
N ALA A 522 -37.32 15.39 15.88
CA ALA A 522 -36.36 15.88 16.86
C ALA A 522 -35.71 14.73 17.67
N GLU A 523 -36.44 13.64 17.95
CA GLU A 523 -35.88 12.42 18.53
C GLU A 523 -34.87 11.73 17.59
N ALA A 524 -35.16 11.69 16.29
CA ALA A 524 -34.23 11.15 15.30
C ALA A 524 -32.94 11.99 15.20
N VAL A 525 -33.07 13.31 15.23
CA VAL A 525 -31.94 14.26 15.28
C VAL A 525 -31.13 14.08 16.57
N ALA A 526 -31.79 13.92 17.71
CA ALA A 526 -31.15 13.63 18.99
C ALA A 526 -30.33 12.32 18.94
N ALA A 527 -30.88 11.28 18.31
CA ALA A 527 -30.21 10.00 18.11
C ALA A 527 -29.00 10.11 17.16
N GLU A 528 -29.05 10.97 16.14
CA GLU A 528 -27.90 11.22 15.24
C GLU A 528 -26.80 12.03 15.93
N LEU A 529 -27.18 13.04 16.73
CA LEU A 529 -26.23 13.83 17.52
C LEU A 529 -25.42 12.95 18.48
N ILE A 530 -26.08 12.02 19.19
CA ILE A 530 -25.37 11.16 20.14
C ILE A 530 -24.42 10.19 19.42
N ARG A 531 -24.82 9.64 18.26
CA ARG A 531 -23.94 8.82 17.41
C ARG A 531 -22.72 9.62 16.94
N ALA A 532 -22.91 10.87 16.52
CA ALA A 532 -21.83 11.74 16.10
C ALA A 532 -20.84 12.03 17.25
N TRP A 533 -21.35 12.31 18.45
CA TRP A 533 -20.54 12.51 19.65
C TRP A 533 -19.76 11.26 20.05
N GLU A 534 -20.38 10.08 20.04
CA GLU A 534 -19.70 8.80 20.33
C GLU A 534 -18.58 8.52 19.33
N ARG A 535 -18.84 8.75 18.04
CA ARG A 535 -17.87 8.57 16.96
C ARG A 535 -16.69 9.54 17.09
N SER A 536 -16.95 10.81 17.37
CA SER A 536 -15.93 11.83 17.62
C SER A 536 -15.08 11.49 18.85
N GLY A 537 -15.72 11.12 19.97
CA GLY A 537 -15.03 10.72 21.19
C GLY A 537 -14.24 9.42 21.06
N TYR A 538 -14.70 8.45 20.27
CA TYR A 538 -13.92 7.27 19.91
C TYR A 538 -12.67 7.65 19.09
N HIS A 539 -12.82 8.52 18.09
CA HIS A 539 -11.72 8.94 17.25
C HIS A 539 -10.64 9.71 18.02
N GLN A 540 -11.04 10.61 18.93
CA GLN A 540 -10.11 11.32 19.81
C GLN A 540 -9.31 10.34 20.69
N ARG A 541 -9.99 9.36 21.30
CA ARG A 541 -9.33 8.32 22.09
C ARG A 541 -8.38 7.46 21.25
N LEU A 542 -8.75 7.13 20.02
CA LEU A 542 -7.87 6.43 19.08
C LEU A 542 -6.61 7.25 18.75
N MET A 543 -6.75 8.56 18.51
CA MET A 543 -5.60 9.43 18.25
C MET A 543 -4.67 9.56 19.44
N ASN A 544 -5.23 9.72 20.65
CA ASN A 544 -4.45 9.73 21.88
C ASN A 544 -3.69 8.40 22.07
N LEU A 545 -4.31 7.27 21.72
CA LEU A 545 -3.67 5.96 21.78
C LEU A 545 -2.49 5.85 20.81
N ILE A 546 -2.66 6.29 19.56
CA ILE A 546 -1.59 6.29 18.56
C ILE A 546 -0.42 7.18 19.02
N GLN A 547 -0.72 8.36 19.55
CA GLN A 547 0.28 9.28 20.08
C GLN A 547 1.03 8.66 21.28
N ALA A 548 0.32 8.03 22.21
CA ALA A 548 0.94 7.32 23.34
C ALA A 548 1.83 6.15 22.89
N GLY A 549 1.38 5.39 21.88
CA GLY A 549 2.18 4.31 21.28
C GLY A 549 3.56 4.77 20.80
N SER A 550 3.65 5.97 20.22
CA SER A 550 4.94 6.55 19.81
C SER A 550 5.86 6.83 21.00
N GLN A 551 5.31 7.28 22.14
CA GLN A 551 6.08 7.59 23.34
C GLN A 551 6.63 6.31 24.00
N PHE A 552 5.83 5.24 24.03
CA PHE A 552 6.24 3.97 24.62
C PHE A 552 7.51 3.39 23.99
N SER A 553 7.72 3.59 22.69
CA SER A 553 8.90 3.09 21.98
C SER A 553 10.24 3.70 22.44
N SER A 554 10.18 4.85 23.14
CA SER A 554 11.35 5.60 23.60
C SER A 554 11.74 5.33 25.06
N VAL A 555 10.89 4.64 25.82
CA VAL A 555 11.09 4.38 27.25
C VAL A 555 12.05 3.20 27.43
N VAL A 556 12.98 3.36 28.37
CA VAL A 556 14.09 2.41 28.56
C VAL A 556 13.97 1.60 29.87
N ASP A 557 13.18 2.06 30.83
CA ASP A 557 13.01 1.39 32.12
C ASP A 557 11.69 0.60 32.20
N PRO A 558 11.72 -0.73 32.45
CA PRO A 558 10.53 -1.57 32.59
C PRO A 558 9.47 -1.05 33.55
N ASN A 559 9.90 -0.48 34.68
CA ASN A 559 9.00 0.02 35.72
C ASN A 559 8.27 1.29 35.26
N SER A 560 8.96 2.18 34.53
CA SER A 560 8.29 3.30 33.87
C SER A 560 7.33 2.84 32.78
N THR A 561 7.72 1.88 31.93
CA THR A 561 6.86 1.36 30.86
C THR A 561 5.54 0.80 31.41
N ALA A 562 5.59 0.01 32.50
CA ALA A 562 4.39 -0.52 33.13
C ALA A 562 3.47 0.57 33.74
N ARG A 563 4.06 1.60 34.34
CA ARG A 563 3.32 2.76 34.87
C ARG A 563 2.65 3.56 33.75
N ASP A 564 3.39 3.84 32.68
CA ASP A 564 2.90 4.62 31.55
C ASP A 564 1.77 3.87 30.82
N VAL A 565 1.94 2.57 30.58
CA VAL A 565 0.89 1.72 30.00
C VAL A 565 -0.35 1.69 30.90
N ALA A 566 -0.19 1.57 32.23
CA ALA A 566 -1.32 1.60 33.16
C ALA A 566 -2.06 2.95 33.11
N SER A 567 -1.31 4.06 33.10
CA SER A 567 -1.87 5.42 33.05
C SER A 567 -2.59 5.70 31.73
N VAL A 568 -1.97 5.42 30.60
CA VAL A 568 -2.56 5.60 29.27
C VAL A 568 -3.79 4.71 29.10
N THR A 569 -3.73 3.44 29.54
CA THR A 569 -4.90 2.55 29.49
C THR A 569 -6.08 3.16 30.27
N ARG A 570 -5.81 3.76 31.44
CA ARG A 570 -6.83 4.39 32.26
C ARG A 570 -7.50 5.55 31.53
N GLU A 571 -6.71 6.37 30.85
CA GLU A 571 -7.19 7.52 30.08
C GLU A 571 -7.98 7.07 28.83
N ILE A 572 -7.41 6.19 28.00
CA ILE A 572 -8.02 5.73 26.73
C ILE A 572 -9.31 4.97 26.98
N LEU A 573 -9.33 4.05 27.95
CA LEU A 573 -10.54 3.30 28.28
C LEU A 573 -11.48 4.09 29.20
N GLN A 574 -11.07 5.29 29.65
CA GLN A 574 -11.76 6.08 30.67
C GLN A 574 -12.13 5.21 31.88
N ALA A 575 -11.17 4.43 32.34
CA ALA A 575 -11.34 3.55 33.49
C ALA A 575 -11.09 4.33 34.80
N ARG A 576 -11.69 3.87 35.89
CA ARG A 576 -11.45 4.45 37.22
C ARG A 576 -10.17 3.91 37.83
N PHE A 577 -9.87 2.64 37.56
CA PHE A 577 -8.66 1.96 38.02
C PHE A 577 -8.13 1.04 36.92
N THR A 578 -6.81 0.97 36.77
CA THR A 578 -6.13 0.03 35.88
C THR A 578 -4.99 -0.66 36.59
N PHE A 579 -4.71 -1.89 36.18
CA PHE A 579 -3.61 -2.68 36.68
C PHE A 579 -2.97 -3.45 35.52
N VAL A 580 -1.66 -3.36 35.39
CA VAL A 580 -0.85 -4.00 34.36
C VAL A 580 0.05 -5.01 35.04
N HIS A 581 0.08 -6.23 34.54
CA HIS A 581 0.97 -7.30 34.98
C HIS A 581 1.65 -7.94 33.78
N ILE A 582 2.98 -7.99 33.81
CA ILE A 582 3.83 -8.55 32.77
C ILE A 582 4.68 -9.65 33.36
N GLN A 583 4.80 -10.75 32.64
CA GLN A 583 5.58 -11.91 32.99
C GLN A 583 6.26 -12.48 31.73
N LEU A 584 7.58 -12.28 31.59
CA LEU A 584 8.39 -12.80 30.47
C LEU A 584 9.38 -13.88 30.92
N GLY A 585 9.58 -14.89 30.05
CA GLY A 585 10.59 -15.95 30.18
C GLY A 585 10.07 -17.29 30.70
N GLN A 586 10.70 -18.40 30.27
CA GLN A 586 10.33 -19.77 30.70
C GLN A 586 10.54 -20.02 32.20
N GLU A 587 11.43 -19.26 32.84
CA GLU A 587 11.72 -19.32 34.29
C GLU A 587 11.01 -18.24 35.12
N ARG A 588 10.13 -17.42 34.51
CA ARG A 588 9.44 -16.31 35.19
C ARG A 588 10.37 -15.22 35.76
N ASN A 589 11.58 -15.04 35.21
CA ASN A 589 12.60 -14.13 35.74
C ASN A 589 12.30 -12.64 35.53
N PHE A 590 11.33 -12.27 34.69
CA PHE A 590 10.94 -10.88 34.47
C PHE A 590 9.46 -10.69 34.81
N ILE A 591 9.19 -10.18 36.02
CA ILE A 591 7.85 -9.84 36.49
C ILE A 591 7.80 -8.34 36.73
N GLN A 592 6.84 -7.66 36.11
CA GLN A 592 6.59 -6.24 36.34
C GLN A 592 5.10 -5.99 36.55
N SER A 593 4.78 -5.14 37.51
CA SER A 593 3.39 -4.80 37.82
C SER A 593 3.24 -3.34 38.20
N SER A 594 2.17 -2.71 37.74
CA SER A 594 1.86 -1.33 38.06
C SER A 594 0.36 -1.07 38.01
N SER A 595 -0.12 -0.10 38.77
CA SER A 595 -1.51 0.37 38.72
C SER A 595 -1.61 1.86 38.44
N SER A 596 -2.79 2.30 37.99
CA SER A 596 -3.18 3.70 37.93
C SER A 596 -4.62 3.87 38.42
N GLY A 597 -4.87 4.90 39.23
CA GLY A 597 -6.14 5.09 39.93
C GLY A 597 -6.08 4.65 41.39
N ASN A 598 -7.08 5.05 42.18
CA ASN A 598 -7.12 4.79 43.62
C ASN A 598 -8.13 3.68 43.96
N ALA A 599 -7.62 2.48 44.24
CA ALA A 599 -8.40 1.32 44.67
C ALA A 599 -7.51 0.35 45.50
N PRO A 600 -7.17 0.71 46.74
CA PRO A 600 -6.14 0.02 47.53
C PRO A 600 -6.52 -1.43 47.88
N HIS A 601 -7.79 -1.70 48.22
CA HIS A 601 -8.21 -3.06 48.55
C HIS A 601 -8.29 -3.96 47.31
N LEU A 602 -8.72 -3.40 46.17
CA LEU A 602 -8.70 -4.12 44.90
C LEU A 602 -7.27 -4.44 44.45
N LEU A 603 -6.32 -3.50 44.58
CA LEU A 603 -4.91 -3.72 44.26
C LEU A 603 -4.33 -4.87 45.10
N GLU A 604 -4.52 -4.83 46.43
CA GLU A 604 -4.04 -5.88 47.32
C GLU A 604 -4.64 -7.26 46.99
N SER A 605 -5.93 -7.29 46.63
CA SER A 605 -6.60 -8.53 46.23
C SER A 605 -6.12 -9.04 44.86
N LEU A 606 -5.79 -8.16 43.92
CA LEU A 606 -5.25 -8.52 42.62
C LEU A 606 -3.83 -9.10 42.80
N GLU A 607 -2.95 -8.42 43.52
CA GLU A 607 -1.59 -8.91 43.79
C GLU A 607 -1.59 -10.30 44.45
N LYS A 608 -2.49 -10.54 45.42
CA LYS A 608 -2.68 -11.89 46.01
C LYS A 608 -3.24 -12.89 45.02
N SER A 609 -4.22 -12.50 44.20
CA SER A 609 -4.87 -13.39 43.23
C SER A 609 -3.97 -13.77 42.06
N LEU A 610 -3.00 -12.95 41.67
CA LEU A 610 -2.08 -13.27 40.57
C LEU A 610 -1.07 -14.36 40.97
N ASN A 611 -0.81 -14.51 42.27
CA ASN A 611 -0.02 -15.61 42.82
C ASN A 611 -0.82 -16.94 42.86
N SER A 612 -2.14 -16.90 42.68
CA SER A 612 -3.02 -18.08 42.56
C SER A 612 -3.44 -18.26 41.09
N GLU A 613 -3.12 -19.40 40.47
CA GLU A 613 -3.11 -19.56 39.01
C GLU A 613 -4.43 -19.26 38.25
N GLY A 614 -5.59 -19.17 38.91
CA GLY A 614 -6.90 -19.15 38.24
C GLY A 614 -7.20 -17.97 37.31
N LEU A 615 -6.95 -16.73 37.74
CA LEU A 615 -7.33 -15.53 36.98
C LEU A 615 -6.36 -15.24 35.82
N LEU A 616 -5.06 -15.42 36.04
CA LEU A 616 -4.05 -15.29 34.98
C LEU A 616 -4.17 -16.39 33.93
N GLN A 617 -4.46 -17.62 34.33
CA GLN A 617 -4.55 -18.74 33.38
C GLN A 617 -5.67 -18.55 32.37
N ILE A 618 -6.85 -18.06 32.81
CA ILE A 618 -7.98 -17.78 31.90
C ILE A 618 -7.60 -16.70 30.88
N ILE A 619 -6.82 -15.69 31.30
CA ILE A 619 -6.40 -14.59 30.43
C ILE A 619 -5.25 -15.01 29.52
N PHE A 620 -4.36 -15.88 29.98
CA PHE A 620 -3.33 -16.50 29.16
C PHE A 620 -3.89 -17.48 28.12
N GLN A 621 -5.13 -17.96 28.31
CA GLN A 621 -5.87 -18.70 27.29
C GLN A 621 -6.69 -17.79 26.35
N ALA A 622 -6.97 -16.55 26.75
CA ALA A 622 -7.74 -15.62 25.94
C ALA A 622 -6.90 -15.09 24.75
N ILE A 623 -7.53 -15.06 23.57
CA ILE A 623 -6.93 -14.54 22.33
C ILE A 623 -7.22 -13.04 22.17
N GLN A 624 -8.40 -12.59 22.62
CA GLN A 624 -8.89 -11.22 22.49
C GLN A 624 -9.26 -10.64 23.85
N PRO A 625 -9.27 -9.29 23.98
CA PRO A 625 -9.82 -8.63 25.16
C PRO A 625 -11.28 -9.05 25.39
N PHE A 626 -11.72 -9.08 26.64
CA PHE A 626 -13.11 -9.39 26.95
C PHE A 626 -13.62 -8.59 28.15
N ARG A 627 -14.89 -8.21 28.09
CA ARG A 627 -15.58 -7.39 29.10
C ARG A 627 -16.39 -8.24 30.08
N ILE A 628 -16.34 -7.85 31.35
CA ILE A 628 -17.11 -8.41 32.45
C ILE A 628 -18.03 -7.30 33.00
N ARG A 629 -19.34 -7.53 32.97
CA ARG A 629 -20.32 -6.55 33.46
C ARG A 629 -20.33 -6.38 34.98
N ASP A 630 -20.12 -7.46 35.72
CA ASP A 630 -20.03 -7.46 37.18
C ASP A 630 -19.01 -8.51 37.63
N VAL A 631 -17.84 -8.06 38.07
CA VAL A 631 -16.72 -8.92 38.49
C VAL A 631 -17.08 -9.83 39.66
N ARG A 632 -18.06 -9.47 40.49
CA ARG A 632 -18.50 -10.29 41.63
C ARG A 632 -19.27 -11.54 41.19
N LYS A 633 -19.84 -11.51 39.98
CA LYS A 633 -20.65 -12.61 39.42
C LYS A 633 -19.84 -13.55 38.55
N TYR A 634 -18.65 -13.15 38.13
CA TYR A 634 -17.82 -13.95 37.25
C TYR A 634 -16.92 -14.87 38.09
N PRO A 635 -16.95 -16.21 37.89
CA PRO A 635 -16.31 -17.17 38.79
C PRO A 635 -14.82 -16.93 39.05
N ALA A 636 -14.08 -16.43 38.06
CA ALA A 636 -12.64 -16.19 38.18
C ALA A 636 -12.27 -14.87 38.86
N THR A 637 -13.24 -14.00 39.12
CA THR A 637 -13.03 -12.68 39.74
C THR A 637 -13.94 -12.45 40.96
N SER A 638 -14.77 -13.43 41.32
CA SER A 638 -15.76 -13.31 42.39
C SER A 638 -15.13 -13.21 43.78
N HIS A 639 -13.90 -13.68 43.94
CA HIS A 639 -13.10 -13.58 45.15
C HIS A 639 -12.39 -12.22 45.31
N LEU A 640 -12.40 -11.36 44.28
CA LEU A 640 -11.76 -10.05 44.37
C LEU A 640 -12.54 -9.12 45.30
N THR A 641 -11.84 -8.44 46.21
CA THR A 641 -12.42 -7.37 47.02
C THR A 641 -12.45 -6.07 46.22
N ILE A 642 -13.57 -5.36 46.26
CA ILE A 642 -13.80 -4.15 45.45
C ILE A 642 -14.10 -2.98 46.38
N ASP A 643 -13.37 -1.88 46.23
CA ASP A 643 -13.49 -0.70 47.09
C ASP A 643 -14.82 0.05 46.93
N SER A 644 -15.40 0.04 45.71
CA SER A 644 -16.65 0.75 45.43
C SER A 644 -17.52 0.06 44.38
N THR A 645 -18.82 0.33 44.41
CA THR A 645 -19.78 -0.19 43.42
C THR A 645 -19.47 0.26 41.98
N ASN A 646 -18.73 1.35 41.83
CA ASN A 646 -18.33 1.90 40.54
C ASN A 646 -17.20 1.12 39.86
N LEU A 647 -16.55 0.17 40.55
CA LEU A 647 -15.50 -0.70 40.01
C LEU A 647 -16.01 -2.09 39.60
N ARG A 648 -17.34 -2.27 39.52
CA ARG A 648 -17.97 -3.57 39.21
C ARG A 648 -17.73 -4.06 37.78
N SER A 649 -17.60 -3.15 36.82
CA SER A 649 -17.32 -3.51 35.43
C SER A 649 -15.82 -3.66 35.22
N MET A 650 -15.41 -4.63 34.42
CA MET A 650 -14.00 -4.85 34.10
C MET A 650 -13.83 -5.16 32.61
N ILE A 651 -12.68 -4.81 32.05
CA ILE A 651 -12.19 -5.35 30.79
C ILE A 651 -10.81 -5.95 31.03
N ALA A 652 -10.66 -7.22 30.63
CA ALA A 652 -9.40 -7.96 30.68
C ALA A 652 -8.75 -7.94 29.30
N ILE A 653 -7.47 -7.59 29.24
CA ILE A 653 -6.75 -7.34 27.99
C ILE A 653 -5.48 -8.20 28.00
N PRO A 654 -5.46 -9.33 27.28
CA PRO A 654 -4.24 -10.15 27.20
C PRO A 654 -3.17 -9.43 26.36
N ILE A 655 -1.95 -9.35 26.86
CA ILE A 655 -0.80 -8.83 26.11
C ILE A 655 -0.09 -10.01 25.46
N ARG A 656 -0.02 -9.99 24.13
CA ARG A 656 0.52 -11.10 23.33
C ARG A 656 1.76 -10.68 22.56
N TRP A 657 2.79 -11.51 22.60
CA TRP A 657 4.02 -11.35 21.84
C TRP A 657 4.31 -12.64 21.08
N HIS A 658 4.40 -12.59 19.74
CA HIS A 658 4.63 -13.76 18.88
C HIS A 658 3.73 -14.97 19.22
N GLN A 659 2.44 -14.71 19.44
CA GLN A 659 1.41 -15.69 19.84
C GLN A 659 1.47 -16.22 21.28
N VAL A 660 2.47 -15.80 22.08
CA VAL A 660 2.58 -16.14 23.50
C VAL A 660 2.01 -15.01 24.36
N ASN A 661 1.21 -15.33 25.37
CA ASN A 661 0.69 -14.33 26.29
C ASN A 661 1.79 -14.01 27.31
N ILE A 662 2.25 -12.76 27.32
CA ILE A 662 3.36 -12.26 28.17
C ILE A 662 2.86 -11.42 29.34
N GLY A 663 1.54 -11.25 29.47
CA GLY A 663 0.96 -10.43 30.52
C GLY A 663 -0.50 -10.09 30.26
N ALA A 664 -1.05 -9.23 31.12
CA ALA A 664 -2.42 -8.77 31.04
C ALA A 664 -2.56 -7.34 31.58
N ILE A 665 -3.49 -6.60 30.98
CA ILE A 665 -3.99 -5.33 31.52
C ILE A 665 -5.43 -5.54 31.98
N PHE A 666 -5.74 -4.98 33.12
CA PHE A 666 -7.06 -4.98 33.71
C PHE A 666 -7.51 -3.54 33.87
N ALA A 667 -8.68 -3.21 33.34
CA ALA A 667 -9.30 -1.91 33.58
C ALA A 667 -10.66 -2.09 34.25
N PHE A 668 -10.87 -1.36 35.34
CA PHE A 668 -12.03 -1.48 36.22
C PHE A 668 -12.79 -0.17 36.29
N GLY A 669 -14.12 -0.28 36.25
CA GLY A 669 -15.07 0.81 36.37
C GLY A 669 -14.99 1.81 35.24
N LYS A 670 -15.98 1.84 34.35
CA LYS A 670 -16.07 2.89 33.33
C LYS A 670 -16.40 4.24 34.01
N GLN A 671 -15.76 5.32 33.57
CA GLN A 671 -16.13 6.67 33.99
C GLN A 671 -17.41 7.10 33.26
N ASN A 672 -18.31 7.79 33.96
CA ASN A 672 -19.60 8.29 33.46
C ASN A 672 -20.61 7.25 32.91
N GLU A 673 -20.21 5.98 32.81
CA GLU A 673 -21.04 4.86 32.40
C GLU A 673 -20.90 3.68 33.37
N VAL A 674 -21.79 2.70 33.24
CA VAL A 674 -21.83 1.54 34.12
C VAL A 674 -21.00 0.35 33.62
N PHE A 675 -20.79 0.21 32.31
CA PHE A 675 -20.11 -0.93 31.71
C PHE A 675 -19.22 -0.50 30.53
N PHE A 676 -18.20 -1.29 30.22
CA PHE A 676 -17.41 -1.10 29.01
C PHE A 676 -18.19 -1.51 27.74
N THR A 677 -18.01 -0.75 26.67
CA THR A 677 -18.66 -0.90 25.36
C THR A 677 -17.83 -1.77 24.41
N GLU A 678 -18.37 -2.13 23.26
CA GLU A 678 -17.61 -2.84 22.20
C GLU A 678 -16.52 -1.95 21.60
N ASN A 679 -16.77 -0.64 21.50
CA ASN A 679 -15.76 0.34 21.10
C ASN A 679 -14.56 0.34 22.07
N ASP A 680 -14.79 0.17 23.37
CA ASP A 680 -13.71 0.05 24.36
C ASP A 680 -12.92 -1.25 24.18
N GLU A 681 -13.56 -2.33 23.73
CA GLU A 681 -12.93 -3.62 23.41
C GLU A 681 -12.00 -3.50 22.18
N SER A 682 -12.44 -2.79 21.14
CA SER A 682 -11.59 -2.47 19.98
C SER A 682 -10.38 -1.60 20.34
N LEU A 683 -10.56 -0.58 21.20
CA LEU A 683 -9.43 0.20 21.72
C LEU A 683 -8.49 -0.63 22.59
N ALA A 684 -9.04 -1.55 23.39
CA ALA A 684 -8.28 -2.47 24.22
C ALA A 684 -7.39 -3.41 23.40
N GLU A 685 -7.87 -3.87 22.24
CA GLU A 685 -7.08 -4.71 21.33
C GLU A 685 -5.85 -3.94 20.79
N LEU A 686 -6.06 -2.69 20.36
CA LEU A 686 -4.96 -1.84 19.92
C LEU A 686 -3.99 -1.50 21.06
N LEU A 687 -4.50 -1.23 22.26
CA LEU A 687 -3.70 -1.03 23.47
C LEU A 687 -2.81 -2.25 23.76
N ALA A 688 -3.34 -3.46 23.62
CA ALA A 688 -2.60 -4.70 23.84
C ALA A 688 -1.38 -4.79 22.89
N ILE A 689 -1.57 -4.43 21.62
CA ILE A 689 -0.52 -4.45 20.60
C ILE A 689 0.56 -3.40 20.93
N GLN A 690 0.15 -2.17 21.28
CA GLN A 690 1.10 -1.11 21.64
C GLN A 690 1.87 -1.44 22.92
N ALA A 691 1.19 -1.99 23.94
CA ALA A 691 1.83 -2.45 25.16
C ALA A 691 2.83 -3.58 24.88
N ALA A 692 2.47 -4.57 24.05
CA ALA A 692 3.38 -5.64 23.67
C ALA A 692 4.67 -5.12 23.02
N GLY A 693 4.55 -4.20 22.05
CA GLY A 693 5.71 -3.57 21.40
C GLY A 693 6.56 -2.74 22.37
N ALA A 694 5.93 -2.04 23.32
CA ALA A 694 6.63 -1.29 24.37
C ALA A 694 7.48 -2.20 25.26
N PHE A 695 6.89 -3.29 25.75
CA PHE A 695 7.58 -4.25 26.61
C PHE A 695 8.65 -5.03 25.84
N GLU A 696 8.41 -5.38 24.59
CA GLU A 696 9.42 -5.98 23.71
C GLU A 696 10.64 -5.07 23.54
N SER A 697 10.44 -3.81 23.18
CA SER A 697 11.53 -2.83 23.03
C SER A 697 12.32 -2.67 24.32
N THR A 698 11.61 -2.51 25.45
CA THR A 698 12.24 -2.35 26.76
C THR A 698 13.04 -3.60 27.16
N TRP A 699 12.48 -4.80 26.94
CA TRP A 699 13.14 -6.06 27.22
C TRP A 699 14.38 -6.27 26.34
N LEU A 700 14.28 -6.03 25.03
CA LEU A 700 15.42 -6.13 24.11
C LEU A 700 16.55 -5.16 24.49
N GLN A 701 16.22 -3.94 24.90
CA GLN A 701 17.23 -2.97 25.36
C GLN A 701 17.89 -3.43 26.66
N GLN A 702 17.13 -4.00 27.59
CA GLN A 702 17.68 -4.54 28.84
C GLN A 702 18.57 -5.76 28.58
N GLU A 703 18.15 -6.67 27.72
CA GLU A 703 18.93 -7.84 27.31
C GLU A 703 20.22 -7.43 26.59
N LEU A 704 20.14 -6.48 25.66
CA LEU A 704 21.31 -5.93 24.97
C LEU A 704 22.28 -5.26 25.95
N ARG A 705 21.78 -4.47 26.91
CA ARG A 705 22.62 -3.85 27.95
C ARG A 705 23.28 -4.89 28.85
N SER A 706 22.55 -5.93 29.23
CA SER A 706 23.08 -7.06 30.00
C SER A 706 24.20 -7.75 29.22
N SER A 707 23.94 -8.09 27.95
CA SER A 707 24.90 -8.72 27.04
C SER A 707 26.14 -7.85 26.83
N LEU A 708 26.00 -6.56 26.50
CA LEU A 708 27.12 -5.62 26.35
C LEU A 708 27.94 -5.49 27.64
N ARG A 709 27.29 -5.47 28.81
CA ARG A 709 27.97 -5.44 30.11
C ARG A 709 28.81 -6.69 30.30
N ILE A 710 28.26 -7.88 30.04
CA ILE A 710 28.98 -9.16 30.13
C ILE A 710 30.13 -9.18 29.13
N THR A 711 29.89 -8.87 27.85
CA THR A 711 30.94 -8.82 26.82
C THR A 711 32.06 -7.85 27.18
N SER A 712 31.73 -6.67 27.71
CA SER A 712 32.75 -5.70 28.16
C SER A 712 33.57 -6.23 29.33
N LEU A 713 32.96 -6.94 30.28
CA LEU A 713 33.67 -7.57 31.39
C LEU A 713 34.62 -8.67 30.89
N LEU A 714 34.14 -9.55 30.01
CA LEU A 714 34.94 -10.62 29.39
C LEU A 714 36.11 -10.08 28.57
N TYR A 715 35.89 -9.01 27.79
CA TYR A 715 36.94 -8.36 27.01
C TYR A 715 38.02 -7.72 27.90
N ARG A 716 37.61 -6.99 28.96
CA ARG A 716 38.57 -6.43 29.93
C ARG A 716 39.39 -7.52 30.61
N LEU A 717 38.72 -8.58 31.08
CA LEU A 717 39.39 -9.73 31.69
C LEU A 717 40.41 -10.36 30.73
N SER A 718 40.02 -10.57 29.48
CA SER A 718 40.92 -11.12 28.46
C SER A 718 42.17 -10.27 28.25
N ASN A 719 42.04 -8.94 28.23
CA ASN A 719 43.18 -8.04 28.08
C ASN A 719 44.07 -8.04 29.32
N GLN A 720 43.49 -8.06 30.52
CA GLN A 720 44.25 -8.12 31.78
C GLN A 720 45.09 -9.40 31.87
N ILE A 721 44.51 -10.57 31.54
CA ILE A 721 45.24 -11.86 31.54
C ILE A 721 46.39 -11.87 30.54
N ILE A 722 46.22 -11.26 29.35
CA ILE A 722 47.29 -11.20 28.33
C ILE A 722 48.43 -10.27 28.76
N GLN A 723 48.13 -9.23 29.55
CA GLN A 723 49.12 -8.27 30.06
C GLN A 723 49.82 -8.74 31.34
N ALA A 724 49.23 -9.70 32.07
CA ALA A 724 49.80 -10.22 33.30
C ALA A 724 51.20 -10.79 33.08
N GLU A 725 52.13 -10.45 33.99
CA GLU A 725 53.52 -10.91 33.91
C GLU A 725 53.68 -12.34 34.45
N ASN A 726 52.75 -12.78 35.30
CA ASN A 726 52.75 -14.11 35.90
C ASN A 726 51.33 -14.68 36.06
N LEU A 727 51.26 -16.00 36.31
CA LEU A 727 49.98 -16.71 36.46
C LEU A 727 49.22 -16.34 37.73
N GLU A 728 49.89 -15.79 38.74
CA GLU A 728 49.26 -15.37 39.99
C GLU A 728 48.42 -14.10 39.81
N GLU A 729 48.96 -13.11 39.10
CA GLU A 729 48.24 -11.89 38.72
C GLU A 729 47.02 -12.22 37.83
N ALA A 730 47.19 -13.10 36.84
CA ALA A 730 46.08 -13.58 36.03
C ALA A 730 45.02 -14.32 36.87
N ALA A 731 45.43 -15.15 37.83
CA ALA A 731 44.52 -15.85 38.74
C ALA A 731 43.72 -14.87 39.61
N VAL A 732 44.34 -13.79 40.11
CA VAL A 732 43.67 -12.73 40.85
C VAL A 732 42.58 -12.06 40.02
N ASP A 733 42.89 -11.65 38.78
CA ASP A 733 41.92 -10.99 37.91
C ASP A 733 40.73 -11.89 37.53
N ILE A 734 41.00 -13.17 37.26
CA ILE A 734 39.95 -14.17 36.97
C ILE A 734 39.07 -14.37 38.21
N ALA A 735 39.67 -14.57 39.39
CA ALA A 735 38.93 -14.77 40.64
C ALA A 735 38.07 -13.56 41.00
N GLN A 736 38.61 -12.34 40.89
CA GLN A 736 37.88 -11.11 41.19
C GLN A 736 36.70 -10.90 40.24
N THR A 737 36.90 -11.18 38.94
CA THR A 737 35.83 -11.04 37.94
C THR A 737 34.74 -12.07 38.16
N ALA A 738 35.11 -13.32 38.46
CA ALA A 738 34.18 -14.39 38.80
C ALA A 738 33.42 -14.12 40.10
N HIS A 739 34.07 -13.58 41.13
CA HIS A 739 33.42 -13.20 42.39
C HIS A 739 32.36 -12.12 42.17
N LYS A 740 32.69 -11.08 41.37
CA LYS A 740 31.74 -10.01 41.00
C LYS A 740 30.57 -10.52 40.16
N LEU A 741 30.80 -11.45 39.24
CA LEU A 741 29.78 -11.98 38.34
C LEU A 741 28.84 -12.95 39.08
N SER A 742 29.38 -13.82 39.94
CA SER A 742 28.62 -14.82 40.69
C SER A 742 27.92 -14.30 41.93
N ARG A 743 28.36 -13.17 42.48
CA ARG A 743 27.91 -12.68 43.81
C ARG A 743 28.02 -13.77 44.90
N SER A 744 28.95 -14.71 44.73
CA SER A 744 29.18 -15.80 45.68
C SER A 744 29.75 -15.26 46.98
N SER A 745 29.53 -15.98 48.09
CA SER A 745 30.11 -15.61 49.38
C SER A 745 31.63 -15.84 49.37
N THR A 746 32.06 -16.89 48.66
CA THR A 746 33.47 -17.24 48.47
C THR A 746 33.70 -17.65 47.02
N THR A 747 34.79 -17.18 46.42
CA THR A 747 35.30 -17.65 45.12
C THR A 747 36.75 -18.05 45.26
N GLY A 748 37.15 -19.18 44.68
CA GLY A 748 38.55 -19.56 44.61
C GLY A 748 38.91 -20.13 43.25
N ILE A 749 40.15 -19.92 42.85
CA ILE A 749 40.73 -20.43 41.60
C ILE A 749 42.03 -21.16 41.91
N VAL A 750 42.23 -22.28 41.23
CA VAL A 750 43.50 -23.02 41.24
C VAL A 750 43.91 -23.20 39.80
N LEU A 751 45.08 -22.67 39.44
CA LEU A 751 45.73 -22.86 38.14
C LEU A 751 46.85 -23.90 38.27
N LEU A 752 47.03 -24.71 37.24
CA LEU A 752 47.96 -25.83 37.21
C LEU A 752 49.04 -25.66 36.14
N ASN A 753 50.24 -26.13 36.45
CA ASN A 753 51.35 -26.30 35.52
C ASN A 753 51.11 -27.52 34.61
N VAL A 754 52.00 -27.72 33.63
CA VAL A 754 51.92 -28.87 32.69
C VAL A 754 52.07 -30.21 33.42
N ASP A 755 52.80 -30.22 34.54
CA ASP A 755 53.03 -31.38 35.40
C ASP A 755 51.93 -31.59 36.46
N GLU A 756 50.79 -30.89 36.34
CA GLU A 756 49.69 -30.88 37.29
C GLU A 756 50.04 -30.35 38.70
N SER A 757 51.21 -29.74 38.88
CA SER A 757 51.53 -28.99 40.10
C SER A 757 50.75 -27.68 40.15
N ILE A 758 50.46 -27.17 41.36
CA ILE A 758 49.75 -25.90 41.52
C ILE A 758 50.67 -24.76 41.09
N ALA A 759 50.25 -24.02 40.06
CA ALA A 759 50.98 -22.88 39.51
C ALA A 759 50.59 -21.56 40.19
N ALA A 760 49.30 -21.39 40.49
CA ALA A 760 48.77 -20.24 41.21
C ALA A 760 47.47 -20.64 41.91
N GLU A 761 47.22 -20.09 43.10
CA GLU A 761 45.98 -20.29 43.82
C GLU A 761 45.53 -19.01 44.52
N VAL A 762 44.26 -18.65 44.35
CA VAL A 762 43.69 -17.41 44.90
C VAL A 762 42.32 -17.69 45.47
N LYS A 763 42.03 -17.14 46.65
CA LYS A 763 40.72 -17.17 47.29
C LYS A 763 40.24 -15.74 47.58
N ILE A 764 38.96 -15.48 47.36
CA ILE A 764 38.29 -14.22 47.68
C ILE A 764 37.08 -14.55 48.55
N ASP A 765 37.01 -13.94 49.73
CA ASP A 765 35.87 -14.00 50.63
C ASP A 765 35.53 -12.61 51.19
N SER A 766 34.61 -12.53 52.15
CA SER A 766 34.19 -11.26 52.76
C SER A 766 35.31 -10.47 53.44
N ASN A 767 36.46 -11.10 53.74
CA ASN A 767 37.63 -10.44 54.32
C ASN A 767 38.63 -9.95 53.25
N GLY A 768 38.31 -10.12 51.96
CA GLY A 768 39.15 -9.70 50.84
C GLY A 768 39.93 -10.85 50.20
N LEU A 769 41.03 -10.51 49.54
CA LEU A 769 41.88 -11.45 48.79
C LEU A 769 42.83 -12.20 49.75
N GLN A 770 42.84 -13.53 49.70
CA GLN A 770 43.74 -14.38 50.49
C GLN A 770 44.61 -15.26 49.58
N HIS A 771 45.93 -15.15 49.76
CA HIS A 771 46.92 -16.02 49.13
C HIS A 771 47.16 -17.27 50.00
N GLY A 772 47.28 -18.46 49.39
CA GLY A 772 47.69 -19.69 50.09
C GLY A 772 46.62 -20.38 50.98
N SER A 773 45.33 -20.23 50.65
CA SER A 773 44.21 -20.77 51.43
C SER A 773 43.87 -22.22 51.06
N ARG A 774 43.31 -23.00 52.00
CA ARG A 774 42.91 -24.41 51.76
C ARG A 774 41.75 -24.49 50.75
N HIS A 775 42.04 -24.93 49.53
CA HIS A 775 41.04 -25.16 48.47
C HIS A 775 40.41 -26.56 48.52
N PRO A 776 39.15 -26.73 48.06
CA PRO A 776 38.47 -28.03 48.01
C PRO A 776 39.00 -28.90 46.86
N MET A 777 40.24 -29.39 47.00
CA MET A 777 40.97 -30.10 45.93
C MET A 777 40.26 -31.35 45.41
N LYS A 778 39.44 -32.02 46.23
CA LYS A 778 38.65 -33.17 45.77
C LYS A 778 37.59 -32.74 44.73
N LEU A 779 36.85 -31.67 45.02
CA LEU A 779 35.84 -31.11 44.12
C LEU A 779 36.46 -30.60 42.82
N ILE A 780 37.61 -29.92 42.92
CA ILE A 780 38.37 -29.42 41.77
C ILE A 780 38.82 -30.56 40.86
N LYS A 781 39.43 -31.62 41.42
CA LYS A 781 39.83 -32.81 40.65
C LYS A 781 38.65 -33.51 40.00
N ASP A 782 37.53 -33.65 40.70
CA ASP A 782 36.31 -34.24 40.16
C ASP A 782 35.76 -33.41 38.98
N ALA A 783 35.75 -32.07 39.09
CA ALA A 783 35.31 -31.16 38.03
C ALA A 783 36.22 -31.20 36.81
N MET A 784 37.54 -31.25 37.00
CA MET A 784 38.51 -31.40 35.91
C MET A 784 38.36 -32.74 35.20
N ASN A 785 38.19 -33.84 35.94
CA ASN A 785 38.02 -35.19 35.37
C ASN A 785 36.73 -35.33 34.56
N ARG A 786 35.61 -34.77 35.06
CA ARG A 786 34.34 -34.77 34.33
C ARG A 786 34.32 -33.76 33.19
N GLY A 787 35.14 -32.71 33.27
CA GLY A 787 35.24 -31.69 32.24
C GLY A 787 33.98 -30.84 32.07
N GLN A 788 33.12 -30.79 33.09
CA GLN A 788 31.84 -30.06 33.13
C GLN A 788 31.65 -29.39 34.50
N LEU A 789 30.75 -28.41 34.58
CA LEU A 789 30.35 -27.78 35.84
C LEU A 789 29.73 -28.82 36.79
N ILE A 790 30.23 -28.87 38.03
CA ILE A 790 29.70 -29.74 39.10
C ILE A 790 29.09 -28.87 40.19
N TYR A 791 27.92 -29.28 40.67
CA TYR A 791 27.30 -28.75 41.89
C TYR A 791 27.44 -29.78 43.02
N PHE A 792 27.80 -29.31 44.20
CA PHE A 792 27.91 -30.10 45.42
C PHE A 792 27.19 -29.38 46.56
N SER A 793 26.11 -29.99 47.07
CA SER A 793 25.35 -29.45 48.21
C SER A 793 25.94 -29.97 49.52
N GLN A 794 26.36 -29.06 50.41
CA GLN A 794 26.82 -29.37 51.76
C GLN A 794 25.72 -29.13 52.81
N GLY A 795 24.54 -29.71 52.65
CA GLY A 795 23.45 -29.56 53.62
C GLY A 795 23.11 -28.09 53.92
N LYS A 796 22.87 -27.73 55.21
CA LYS A 796 22.43 -26.38 55.65
C LYS A 796 23.42 -25.21 55.38
N SER A 797 24.56 -25.44 54.72
CA SER A 797 25.66 -24.44 54.62
C SER A 797 25.91 -23.87 53.20
N GLY A 798 25.07 -24.17 52.20
CA GLY A 798 25.20 -23.59 50.86
C GLY A 798 25.50 -24.59 49.74
N ILE A 799 25.44 -24.10 48.51
CA ILE A 799 25.76 -24.86 47.29
C ILE A 799 27.17 -24.46 46.83
N GLN A 800 28.05 -25.45 46.68
CA GLN A 800 29.37 -25.27 46.06
C GLN A 800 29.31 -25.66 44.59
N SER A 801 29.79 -24.77 43.73
CA SER A 801 29.86 -24.96 42.28
C SER A 801 31.31 -24.93 41.83
N CYS A 802 31.72 -25.84 40.93
CA CYS A 802 33.10 -25.89 40.42
C CYS A 802 33.11 -26.07 38.90
N ILE A 803 33.83 -25.20 38.19
CA ILE A 803 33.94 -25.16 36.73
C ILE A 803 35.42 -25.35 36.33
N PRO A 804 35.74 -26.35 35.49
CA PRO A 804 37.10 -26.53 34.99
C PRO A 804 37.48 -25.47 33.95
N ILE A 805 38.69 -24.93 34.07
CA ILE A 805 39.31 -24.02 33.10
C ILE A 805 40.14 -24.87 32.15
N LYS A 806 39.64 -25.10 30.93
CA LYS A 806 40.30 -25.94 29.93
C LYS A 806 40.08 -25.45 28.50
N THR A 807 41.04 -25.76 27.63
CA THR A 807 40.87 -25.72 26.17
C THR A 807 40.83 -27.16 25.65
N PRO A 808 40.53 -27.40 24.36
CA PRO A 808 40.63 -28.74 23.77
C PRO A 808 42.04 -29.36 23.88
N ILE A 809 43.05 -28.54 24.12
CA ILE A 809 44.46 -28.91 24.09
C ILE A 809 45.01 -29.13 25.51
N ARG A 810 44.54 -28.36 26.51
CA ARG A 810 45.12 -28.37 27.85
C ARG A 810 44.10 -28.03 28.95
N ASN A 811 44.28 -28.64 30.11
CA ASN A 811 43.63 -28.24 31.36
C ASN A 811 44.49 -27.21 32.08
N TYR A 812 43.92 -26.04 32.39
CA TYR A 812 44.61 -24.93 33.05
C TYR A 812 44.29 -24.86 34.54
N GLY A 813 43.21 -25.51 35.00
CA GLY A 813 42.82 -25.52 36.40
C GLY A 813 41.32 -25.57 36.60
N ALA A 814 40.83 -25.02 37.71
CA ALA A 814 39.40 -24.88 37.97
C ALA A 814 39.10 -23.65 38.83
N ILE A 815 37.88 -23.13 38.66
CA ILE A 815 37.30 -22.13 39.54
C ILE A 815 36.15 -22.74 40.33
N TRP A 816 36.07 -22.43 41.62
CA TRP A 816 34.99 -22.88 42.49
C TRP A 816 34.39 -21.69 43.25
N MET A 817 33.11 -21.82 43.59
CA MET A 817 32.30 -20.76 44.18
C MET A 817 31.35 -21.36 45.21
N GLU A 818 31.02 -20.59 46.24
CA GLU A 818 30.06 -20.97 47.27
C GLU A 818 28.92 -19.95 47.30
N SER A 819 27.69 -20.42 47.10
CA SER A 819 26.48 -19.58 47.12
C SER A 819 25.62 -19.90 48.35
N PRO A 820 25.05 -18.90 49.03
CA PRO A 820 24.06 -19.13 50.08
C PRO A 820 22.81 -19.82 49.50
N ASP A 821 22.23 -20.73 50.29
CA ASP A 821 21.07 -21.56 49.94
C ASP A 821 19.77 -20.77 50.19
N ASP A 822 19.52 -19.72 49.40
CA ASP A 822 18.31 -18.90 49.53
C ASP A 822 17.24 -19.38 48.54
N GLN A 823 16.28 -20.18 49.03
CA GLN A 823 15.23 -20.82 48.22
C GLN A 823 14.24 -19.82 47.56
N THR A 824 14.37 -18.52 47.82
CA THR A 824 13.44 -17.48 47.35
C THR A 824 13.95 -16.62 46.21
N ASN A 825 15.23 -16.71 45.86
CA ASN A 825 15.83 -16.03 44.71
C ASN A 825 16.61 -17.04 43.88
N ASN A 826 16.27 -17.12 42.58
CA ASN A 826 17.03 -17.90 41.60
C ASN A 826 18.54 -17.67 41.80
N PRO A 827 19.39 -18.71 41.72
CA PRO A 827 20.83 -18.56 41.89
C PRO A 827 21.27 -17.42 40.96
N ALA A 828 21.84 -16.36 41.54
CA ALA A 828 22.06 -15.06 40.88
C ALA A 828 23.07 -15.10 39.71
N THR A 829 23.41 -16.29 39.23
CA THR A 829 24.35 -16.53 38.15
C THR A 829 23.70 -17.41 37.10
N ASN A 830 23.49 -16.86 35.91
CA ASN A 830 23.24 -17.66 34.72
C ASN A 830 24.47 -18.56 34.50
N PRO A 831 24.35 -19.90 34.55
CA PRO A 831 25.47 -20.82 34.37
C PRO A 831 26.24 -20.56 33.06
N ASN A 832 25.55 -20.03 32.05
CA ASN A 832 26.13 -19.68 30.76
C ASN A 832 27.14 -18.52 30.86
N ASP A 833 26.89 -17.52 31.72
CA ASP A 833 27.78 -16.36 31.87
C ASP A 833 29.10 -16.77 32.54
N MET A 834 29.02 -17.64 33.55
CA MET A 834 30.20 -18.20 34.20
C MET A 834 30.99 -19.12 33.28
N GLN A 835 30.31 -19.93 32.47
CA GLN A 835 30.97 -20.77 31.48
C GLN A 835 31.66 -19.91 30.41
N ALA A 836 31.05 -18.82 29.96
CA ALA A 836 31.65 -17.87 29.03
C ALA A 836 32.91 -17.21 29.61
N LEU A 837 32.86 -16.80 30.89
CA LEU A 837 34.02 -16.28 31.61
C LEU A 837 35.18 -17.29 31.66
N VAL A 838 34.88 -18.52 32.07
CA VAL A 838 35.91 -19.57 32.19
C VAL A 838 36.51 -19.91 30.83
N ASN A 839 35.69 -20.01 29.78
CA ASN A 839 36.18 -20.25 28.42
C ASN A 839 37.09 -19.11 27.94
N GLN A 840 36.70 -17.85 28.18
CA GLN A 840 37.52 -16.70 27.81
C GLN A 840 38.83 -16.65 28.58
N ALA A 841 38.79 -16.96 29.89
CA ALA A 841 39.98 -17.07 30.72
C ALA A 841 40.93 -18.17 30.23
N ALA A 842 40.40 -19.35 29.87
CA ALA A 842 41.20 -20.44 29.33
C ALA A 842 41.92 -20.06 28.02
N ILE A 843 41.20 -19.41 27.09
CA ILE A 843 41.77 -18.92 25.82
C ILE A 843 42.84 -17.84 26.06
N ALA A 844 42.59 -16.91 26.99
CA ALA A 844 43.53 -15.84 27.30
C ALA A 844 44.81 -16.38 27.97
N LEU A 845 44.69 -17.34 28.89
CA LEU A 845 45.82 -18.03 29.53
C LEU A 845 46.65 -18.80 28.50
N GLU A 846 46.01 -19.53 27.58
CA GLU A 846 46.68 -20.24 26.48
C GLU A 846 47.51 -19.29 25.62
N ARG A 847 46.91 -18.15 25.21
CA ARG A 847 47.61 -17.13 24.43
C ARG A 847 48.78 -16.51 25.18
N SER A 848 48.60 -16.19 26.45
CA SER A 848 49.66 -15.62 27.29
C SER A 848 50.85 -16.58 27.39
N MET A 849 50.61 -17.86 27.66
CA MET A 849 51.66 -18.88 27.72
C MET A 849 52.37 -19.07 26.37
N LEU A 850 51.63 -19.14 25.25
CA LEU A 850 52.21 -19.27 23.92
C LEU A 850 53.09 -18.07 23.54
N LEU A 851 52.67 -16.85 23.91
CA LEU A 851 53.45 -15.64 23.70
C LEU A 851 54.74 -15.62 24.54
N ALA A 852 54.67 -16.07 25.79
CA ALA A 852 55.83 -16.18 26.66
C ALA A 852 56.85 -17.18 26.11
N GLU A 853 56.39 -18.35 25.65
CA GLU A 853 57.24 -19.37 25.03
C GLU A 853 57.88 -18.87 23.73
N SER A 854 57.11 -18.25 22.84
CA SER A 854 57.62 -17.68 21.59
C SER A 854 58.70 -16.62 21.83
N ARG A 855 58.53 -15.75 22.85
CA ARG A 855 59.56 -14.76 23.23
C ARG A 855 60.83 -15.42 23.71
N ARG A 856 60.72 -16.47 24.53
CA ARG A 856 61.87 -17.23 25.04
C ARG A 856 62.66 -17.86 23.89
N GLN A 857 61.97 -18.51 22.95
CA GLN A 857 62.59 -19.10 21.76
C GLN A 857 63.32 -18.07 20.91
N ALA A 858 62.74 -16.88 20.72
CA ALA A 858 63.40 -15.80 19.98
C ALA A 858 64.70 -15.34 20.65
N ILE A 859 64.75 -15.28 21.99
CA ILE A 859 65.96 -14.96 22.76
C ILE A 859 67.03 -16.05 22.58
N GLU A 860 66.63 -17.32 22.70
CA GLU A 860 67.54 -18.46 22.55
C GLU A 860 68.14 -18.53 21.13
N ILE A 861 67.33 -18.32 20.08
CA ILE A 861 67.80 -18.27 18.69
C ILE A 861 68.80 -17.14 18.48
N LYS A 862 68.54 -15.95 19.03
CA LYS A 862 69.46 -14.81 18.92
C LYS A 862 70.79 -15.09 19.60
N ALA A 863 70.78 -15.70 20.79
CA ALA A 863 72.00 -16.07 21.50
C ALA A 863 72.82 -17.12 20.74
N ALA A 864 72.15 -18.13 20.16
CA ALA A 864 72.79 -19.15 19.33
C ALA A 864 73.43 -18.54 18.07
N TYR A 865 72.76 -17.59 17.42
CA TYR A 865 73.30 -16.90 16.24
C TYR A 865 74.59 -16.14 16.55
N ASN A 866 74.60 -15.34 17.63
CA ASN A 866 75.79 -14.60 18.05
C ASN A 866 76.98 -15.53 18.35
N THR A 867 76.72 -16.68 19.00
CA THR A 867 77.77 -17.65 19.34
C THR A 867 78.38 -18.28 18.08
N LEU A 868 77.56 -18.53 17.06
CA LEU A 868 78.00 -19.07 15.78
C LEU A 868 78.88 -18.06 15.01
N GLU A 869 78.53 -16.78 15.04
CA GLU A 869 79.32 -15.70 14.43
C GLU A 869 80.72 -15.59 15.06
N GLU A 870 80.81 -15.54 16.40
CA GLU A 870 82.10 -15.52 17.12
C GLU A 870 82.99 -16.72 16.77
N THR A 871 82.39 -17.90 16.60
CA THR A 871 83.12 -19.13 16.25
C THR A 871 83.72 -19.06 14.84
N TYR A 872 83.01 -18.45 13.89
CA TYR A 872 83.51 -18.26 12.52
C TYR A 872 84.70 -17.31 12.47
N ASP A 873 84.62 -16.17 13.17
CA ASP A 873 85.71 -15.20 13.20
C ASP A 873 86.99 -15.79 13.85
N GLN A 874 86.84 -16.59 14.92
CA GLN A 874 87.97 -17.33 15.53
C GLN A 874 88.60 -18.35 14.56
N THR A 875 87.77 -19.02 13.74
CA THR A 875 88.25 -19.99 12.75
C THR A 875 89.06 -19.29 11.65
N LEU A 876 88.61 -18.13 11.19
CA LEU A 876 89.32 -17.32 10.19
C LEU A 876 90.66 -16.81 10.68
N ALA A 877 90.71 -16.31 11.91
CA ALA A 877 91.96 -15.87 12.54
C ALA A 877 92.98 -17.02 12.62
N SER A 878 92.50 -18.23 12.93
CA SER A 878 93.34 -19.43 13.00
C SER A 878 93.88 -19.87 11.63
N LEU A 879 93.05 -19.82 10.57
CA LEU A 879 93.48 -20.12 9.19
C LEU A 879 94.51 -19.12 8.68
N THR A 880 94.30 -17.84 8.96
CA THR A 880 95.24 -16.77 8.58
C THR A 880 96.58 -16.94 9.29
N SER A 881 96.56 -17.25 10.59
CA SER A 881 97.78 -17.53 11.37
C SER A 881 98.56 -18.73 10.81
N ALA A 882 97.87 -19.77 10.34
CA ALA A 882 98.50 -20.93 9.72
C ALA A 882 99.13 -20.61 8.34
N LEU A 883 98.51 -19.70 7.57
CA LEU A 883 99.04 -19.21 6.30
C LEU A 883 100.33 -18.41 6.52
N ASP A 884 100.30 -17.43 7.43
CA ASP A 884 101.45 -16.59 7.79
C ASP A 884 102.63 -17.44 8.30
N ALA A 885 102.37 -18.51 9.07
CA ALA A 885 103.42 -19.42 9.53
C ALA A 885 104.13 -20.20 8.40
N ARG A 886 103.46 -20.41 7.26
CA ARG A 886 104.02 -21.14 6.09
C ARG A 886 104.77 -20.20 5.14
N ASP A 887 104.32 -18.96 4.98
CA ASP A 887 104.98 -17.97 4.14
C ASP A 887 106.02 -17.18 4.95
N ARG A 888 107.31 -17.49 4.76
CA ARG A 888 108.42 -16.88 5.54
C ARG A 888 108.64 -15.39 5.26
N GLU A 889 107.93 -14.79 4.30
CA GLU A 889 108.10 -13.38 3.96
C GLU A 889 107.37 -12.40 4.89
N THR A 890 106.42 -12.84 5.72
CA THR A 890 105.58 -11.87 6.47
C THR A 890 104.92 -12.42 7.75
N GLU A 891 105.48 -12.13 8.92
CA GLU A 891 104.74 -12.28 10.20
C GLU A 891 103.83 -11.06 10.43
N GLY A 892 102.53 -11.27 10.55
CA GLY A 892 101.53 -10.25 10.90
C GLY A 892 101.09 -9.31 9.76
N HIS A 893 101.54 -9.53 8.51
CA HIS A 893 101.16 -8.70 7.35
C HIS A 893 99.67 -8.77 7.03
N SER A 894 99.11 -9.97 6.98
CA SER A 894 97.70 -10.20 6.66
C SER A 894 96.76 -9.44 7.60
N ILE A 895 97.14 -9.36 8.89
CA ILE A 895 96.40 -8.60 9.92
C ILE A 895 96.58 -7.08 9.74
N ARG A 896 97.81 -6.60 9.51
CA ARG A 896 98.08 -5.17 9.30
C ARG A 896 97.36 -4.61 8.07
N VAL A 897 97.46 -5.32 6.96
CA VAL A 897 96.79 -4.94 5.71
C VAL A 897 95.27 -4.98 5.88
N SER A 898 94.72 -6.00 6.54
CA SER A 898 93.28 -6.07 6.84
C SER A 898 92.82 -4.86 7.67
N ASN A 899 93.50 -4.56 8.79
CA ASN A 899 93.15 -3.44 9.65
C ASN A 899 93.21 -2.09 8.91
N LEU A 900 94.25 -1.89 8.10
CA LEU A 900 94.43 -0.65 7.34
C LEU A 900 93.42 -0.54 6.18
N ALA A 901 93.06 -1.66 5.55
CA ALA A 901 92.02 -1.72 4.54
C ALA A 901 90.63 -1.41 5.12
N VAL A 902 90.30 -1.95 6.30
CA VAL A 902 89.04 -1.63 7.00
C VAL A 902 88.97 -0.15 7.34
N LYS A 903 90.03 0.44 7.90
CA LYS A 903 90.08 1.90 8.20
C LYS A 903 89.92 2.77 6.94
N LEU A 904 90.54 2.38 5.83
CA LEU A 904 90.34 3.09 4.55
C LEU A 904 88.91 2.90 4.02
N GLY A 905 88.32 1.71 4.19
CA GLY A 905 86.91 1.44 3.86
C GLY A 905 85.93 2.27 4.69
N GLU A 906 86.21 2.47 5.98
CA GLU A 906 85.43 3.35 6.88
C GLU A 906 85.51 4.81 6.42
N ALA A 907 86.71 5.30 6.08
CA ALA A 907 86.91 6.65 5.54
C ALA A 907 86.14 6.86 4.21
N LEU A 908 86.03 5.80 3.40
CA LEU A 908 85.25 5.75 2.16
C LEU A 908 83.76 5.43 2.36
N LYS A 909 83.29 5.26 3.61
CA LYS A 909 81.89 5.00 4.01
C LYS A 909 81.28 3.70 3.48
N PHE A 910 82.03 2.60 3.50
CA PHE A 910 81.48 1.27 3.19
C PHE A 910 80.52 0.77 4.27
N SER A 911 79.54 -0.06 3.89
CA SER A 911 78.57 -0.66 4.83
C SER A 911 79.25 -1.66 5.77
N SER A 912 78.61 -1.98 6.90
CA SER A 912 79.12 -3.00 7.83
C SER A 912 79.40 -4.34 7.15
N ASP A 913 78.56 -4.73 6.18
CA ASP A 913 78.73 -5.98 5.44
C ASP A 913 79.92 -5.89 4.47
N GLN A 914 80.11 -4.76 3.79
CA GLN A 914 81.26 -4.53 2.93
C GLN A 914 82.58 -4.47 3.72
N LEU A 915 82.57 -3.90 4.92
CA LEU A 915 83.74 -3.88 5.81
C LEU A 915 84.10 -5.30 6.28
N LYS A 916 83.11 -6.13 6.64
CA LYS A 916 83.34 -7.54 6.96
C LYS A 916 83.90 -8.33 5.79
N VAL A 917 83.39 -8.10 4.57
CA VAL A 917 83.92 -8.73 3.35
C VAL A 917 85.35 -8.27 3.08
N LEU A 918 85.63 -6.98 3.25
CA LEU A 918 86.97 -6.41 3.10
C LEU A 918 87.95 -6.98 4.12
N GLU A 919 87.57 -7.06 5.40
CA GLU A 919 88.36 -7.65 6.47
C GLU A 919 88.71 -9.11 6.18
N ARG A 920 87.69 -9.94 5.92
CA ARG A 920 87.85 -11.38 5.67
C ARG A 920 88.63 -11.66 4.38
N GLY A 921 88.32 -10.91 3.32
CA GLY A 921 89.03 -11.03 2.05
C GLY A 921 90.49 -10.57 2.15
N SER A 922 90.77 -9.53 2.94
CA SER A 922 92.13 -9.05 3.18
C SER A 922 92.96 -10.06 3.98
N LEU A 923 92.38 -10.70 5.00
CA LEU A 923 93.06 -11.75 5.76
C LEU A 923 93.41 -12.97 4.89
N LEU A 924 92.59 -13.28 3.88
CA LEU A 924 92.73 -14.48 3.05
C LEU A 924 93.28 -14.22 1.64
N HIS A 925 93.71 -13.00 1.31
CA HIS A 925 94.09 -12.61 -0.06
C HIS A 925 95.14 -13.55 -0.67
N ASP A 926 96.09 -14.01 0.15
CA ASP A 926 97.21 -14.86 -0.24
C ASP A 926 97.00 -16.35 0.07
N ILE A 927 95.79 -16.78 0.49
CA ILE A 927 95.50 -18.18 0.86
C ILE A 927 95.86 -19.18 -0.25
N GLY A 928 95.80 -18.75 -1.51
CA GLY A 928 96.16 -19.58 -2.65
C GLY A 928 97.64 -19.87 -2.81
N LYS A 929 98.54 -19.16 -2.10
CA LYS A 929 99.97 -19.52 -2.02
C LYS A 929 100.16 -20.92 -1.44
N ILE A 930 99.18 -21.44 -0.70
CA ILE A 930 99.18 -22.83 -0.23
C ILE A 930 99.31 -23.84 -1.39
N GLY A 931 98.74 -23.52 -2.56
CA GLY A 931 98.80 -24.36 -3.75
C GLY A 931 100.07 -24.19 -4.59
N ILE A 932 100.98 -23.30 -4.20
CA ILE A 932 102.26 -23.09 -4.88
C ILE A 932 103.34 -23.98 -4.23
N SER A 933 104.20 -24.60 -5.06
CA SER A 933 105.28 -25.46 -4.57
C SER A 933 106.30 -24.65 -3.75
N ASP A 934 106.74 -25.20 -2.61
CA ASP A 934 107.76 -24.56 -1.74
C ASP A 934 109.07 -24.25 -2.50
N THR A 935 109.41 -25.05 -3.53
CA THR A 935 110.59 -24.80 -4.38
C THR A 935 110.50 -23.51 -5.20
N ILE A 936 109.27 -23.05 -5.51
CA ILE A 936 108.98 -21.79 -6.17
C ILE A 936 108.77 -20.68 -5.13
N LEU A 937 107.98 -20.97 -4.09
CA LEU A 937 107.62 -19.99 -3.06
C LEU A 937 108.82 -19.50 -2.23
N HIS A 938 109.79 -20.38 -1.93
CA HIS A 938 110.98 -20.05 -1.12
C HIS A 938 112.28 -19.99 -1.93
N LYS A 939 112.22 -19.82 -3.25
CA LYS A 939 113.42 -19.80 -4.11
C LYS A 939 114.35 -18.64 -3.73
N PRO A 940 115.63 -18.88 -3.40
CA PRO A 940 116.60 -17.82 -3.07
C PRO A 940 117.16 -17.18 -4.34
N GLY A 941 116.30 -16.54 -5.14
CA GLY A 941 116.66 -15.90 -6.41
C GLY A 941 115.43 -15.55 -7.25
N LYS A 942 115.64 -14.86 -8.38
CA LYS A 942 114.54 -14.50 -9.29
C LYS A 942 113.86 -15.75 -9.87
N LEU A 943 112.53 -15.71 -9.94
CA LEU A 943 111.74 -16.72 -10.64
C LEU A 943 111.99 -16.61 -12.15
N ASN A 944 112.09 -17.75 -12.83
CA ASN A 944 112.08 -17.80 -14.29
C ASN A 944 110.64 -17.66 -14.83
N ASP A 945 110.49 -17.52 -16.14
CA ASP A 945 109.17 -17.26 -16.75
C ASP A 945 108.13 -18.37 -16.48
N GLU A 946 108.55 -19.63 -16.39
CA GLU A 946 107.66 -20.77 -16.09
C GLU A 946 107.25 -20.81 -14.62
N GLU A 947 108.18 -20.55 -13.71
CA GLU A 947 107.92 -20.42 -12.27
C GLU A 947 107.02 -19.21 -11.99
N TRP A 948 107.19 -18.12 -12.74
CA TRP A 948 106.35 -16.93 -12.63
C TRP A 948 104.91 -17.18 -13.12
N LYS A 949 104.73 -17.97 -14.20
CA LYS A 949 103.40 -18.41 -14.63
C LYS A 949 102.69 -19.20 -13.53
N LEU A 950 103.41 -20.07 -12.81
CA LEU A 950 102.85 -20.84 -11.70
C LEU A 950 102.52 -19.94 -10.50
N MET A 951 103.40 -19.00 -10.13
CA MET A 951 103.15 -18.05 -9.04
C MET A 951 101.90 -17.20 -9.28
N LYS A 952 101.64 -16.80 -10.53
CA LYS A 952 100.45 -16.02 -10.92
C LYS A 952 99.12 -16.75 -10.75
N LEU A 953 99.12 -18.06 -10.46
CA LEU A 953 97.90 -18.84 -10.21
C LEU A 953 97.37 -18.69 -8.79
N HIS A 954 98.15 -18.15 -7.84
CA HIS A 954 97.72 -18.08 -6.44
C HIS A 954 96.40 -17.31 -6.21
N PRO A 955 96.02 -16.25 -6.96
CA PRO A 955 94.72 -15.60 -6.73
C PRO A 955 93.56 -16.51 -7.14
N ASP A 956 93.68 -17.24 -8.26
CA ASP A 956 92.67 -18.20 -8.71
C ASP A 956 92.57 -19.42 -7.79
N ILE A 957 93.71 -19.93 -7.32
CA ILE A 957 93.76 -21.01 -6.32
C ILE A 957 93.10 -20.54 -5.02
N GLY A 958 93.40 -19.31 -4.57
CA GLY A 958 92.84 -18.74 -3.35
C GLY A 958 91.33 -18.60 -3.42
N ALA A 959 90.82 -18.05 -4.53
CA ALA A 959 89.40 -17.97 -4.82
C ALA A 959 88.73 -19.34 -4.80
N LYS A 960 89.38 -20.37 -5.35
CA LYS A 960 88.87 -21.75 -5.38
C LYS A 960 88.89 -22.44 -4.02
N ILE A 961 89.80 -22.08 -3.12
CA ILE A 961 89.87 -22.62 -1.76
C ILE A 961 88.68 -22.14 -0.92
N VAL A 962 88.28 -20.88 -1.08
CA VAL A 962 87.15 -20.30 -0.34
C VAL A 962 85.79 -20.55 -1.01
N GLU A 963 85.79 -20.96 -2.28
CA GLU A 963 84.59 -21.30 -3.05
C GLU A 963 83.79 -22.41 -2.37
N GLY A 964 82.49 -22.17 -2.12
CA GLY A 964 81.60 -23.11 -1.43
C GLY A 964 81.51 -22.93 0.10
N ILE A 965 82.23 -21.96 0.68
CA ILE A 965 82.06 -21.56 2.09
C ILE A 965 81.08 -20.35 2.15
N PRO A 966 79.83 -20.51 2.63
CA PRO A 966 78.79 -19.49 2.46
C PRO A 966 79.13 -18.10 3.03
N PHE A 967 79.86 -18.02 4.14
CA PHE A 967 80.19 -16.73 4.77
C PHE A 967 81.43 -16.04 4.18
N LEU A 968 82.11 -16.67 3.20
CA LEU A 968 83.27 -16.14 2.48
C LEU A 968 82.98 -15.90 0.99
N GLU A 969 81.78 -16.23 0.51
CA GLU A 969 81.43 -16.15 -0.91
C GLU A 969 81.63 -14.74 -1.47
N ASP A 970 81.23 -13.71 -0.72
CA ASP A 970 81.39 -12.31 -1.10
C ASP A 970 82.85 -11.84 -1.11
N THR A 971 83.77 -12.57 -0.47
CA THR A 971 85.21 -12.24 -0.44
C THR A 971 85.96 -12.70 -1.70
N ILE A 972 85.36 -13.61 -2.47
CA ILE A 972 85.98 -14.22 -3.66
C ILE A 972 86.50 -13.19 -4.67
N PRO A 973 85.75 -12.12 -5.03
CA PRO A 973 86.24 -11.12 -5.98
C PRO A 973 87.47 -10.37 -5.48
N LEU A 974 87.56 -10.10 -4.17
CA LEU A 974 88.74 -9.48 -3.57
C LEU A 974 89.94 -10.40 -3.70
N ILE A 975 89.82 -11.64 -3.23
CA ILE A 975 90.91 -12.62 -3.23
C ILE A 975 91.39 -12.91 -4.67
N ARG A 976 90.48 -13.05 -5.63
CA ARG A 976 90.84 -13.37 -7.02
C ARG A 976 91.57 -12.23 -7.74
N HIS A 977 91.20 -10.98 -7.46
CA HIS A 977 91.63 -9.82 -8.26
C HIS A 977 92.59 -8.88 -7.54
N HIS A 978 93.10 -9.24 -6.36
CA HIS A 978 93.98 -8.37 -5.59
C HIS A 978 95.32 -8.03 -6.28
N GLN A 979 95.75 -8.85 -7.26
CA GLN A 979 96.96 -8.62 -8.08
C GLN A 979 96.68 -7.93 -9.42
N GLU A 980 95.43 -7.52 -9.67
CA GLU A 980 95.09 -6.71 -10.84
C GLU A 980 95.66 -5.30 -10.72
N ARG A 981 95.97 -4.69 -11.87
CA ARG A 981 96.57 -3.35 -11.93
C ARG A 981 95.68 -2.42 -12.72
N TRP A 982 95.55 -1.18 -12.28
CA TRP A 982 94.64 -0.19 -12.87
C TRP A 982 94.77 -0.06 -14.40
N ASN A 983 95.99 -0.15 -14.94
CA ASN A 983 96.26 -0.06 -16.37
C ASN A 983 95.95 -1.34 -17.20
N GLY A 984 95.54 -2.45 -16.57
CA GLY A 984 95.27 -3.74 -17.22
C GLY A 984 96.48 -4.66 -17.36
N THR A 985 97.63 -4.34 -16.74
CA THR A 985 98.84 -5.18 -16.81
C THR A 985 98.96 -6.20 -15.67
N GLY A 986 97.93 -6.31 -14.84
CA GLY A 986 97.84 -7.24 -13.71
C GLY A 986 97.47 -8.66 -14.11
N TYR A 987 97.17 -9.48 -13.10
CA TYR A 987 96.75 -10.88 -13.26
C TYR A 987 95.74 -11.22 -12.14
N PRO A 988 94.93 -12.29 -12.27
CA PRO A 988 94.92 -13.32 -13.33
C PRO A 988 94.13 -12.96 -14.60
N SER A 989 93.20 -12.00 -14.53
CA SER A 989 92.23 -11.70 -15.60
C SER A 989 92.60 -10.50 -16.46
N GLY A 990 93.54 -9.66 -16.03
CA GLY A 990 93.99 -8.49 -16.79
C GLY A 990 92.94 -7.38 -16.84
N LEU A 991 92.14 -7.26 -15.77
CA LEU A 991 91.07 -6.27 -15.65
C LEU A 991 91.66 -4.85 -15.59
N LYS A 992 90.94 -3.87 -16.15
CA LYS A 992 91.42 -2.49 -16.28
C LYS A 992 90.44 -1.50 -15.66
N GLY A 993 90.96 -0.51 -14.94
CA GLY A 993 90.16 0.56 -14.34
C GLY A 993 89.11 0.02 -13.38
N GLU A 994 87.87 0.45 -13.58
CA GLU A 994 86.73 0.10 -12.71
C GLU A 994 86.21 -1.32 -12.87
N ASP A 995 86.65 -2.05 -13.91
CA ASP A 995 86.34 -3.48 -14.06
C ASP A 995 86.95 -4.32 -12.93
N ILE A 996 87.98 -3.80 -12.25
CA ILE A 996 88.55 -4.40 -11.04
C ILE A 996 87.56 -4.14 -9.87
N PRO A 997 87.15 -5.17 -9.10
CA PRO A 997 86.27 -4.97 -7.96
C PRO A 997 86.79 -3.90 -7.00
N ILE A 998 85.91 -3.02 -6.50
CA ILE A 998 86.31 -1.87 -5.68
C ILE A 998 87.10 -2.28 -4.43
N LEU A 999 86.73 -3.39 -3.79
CA LEU A 999 87.44 -3.90 -2.62
C LEU A 999 88.86 -4.38 -2.98
N ALA A 1000 89.06 -4.95 -4.16
CA ALA A 1000 90.38 -5.36 -4.65
C ALA A 1000 91.26 -4.16 -5.02
N ARG A 1001 90.67 -3.11 -5.62
CA ARG A 1001 91.35 -1.84 -5.90
C ARG A 1001 91.81 -1.14 -4.62
N LEU A 1002 90.98 -1.18 -3.59
CA LEU A 1002 91.30 -0.63 -2.27
C LEU A 1002 92.44 -1.44 -1.65
N PHE A 1003 92.28 -2.75 -1.61
CA PHE A 1003 93.26 -3.66 -1.04
C PHE A 1003 94.64 -3.52 -1.68
N SER A 1004 94.74 -3.41 -3.02
CA SER A 1004 96.03 -3.34 -3.71
C SER A 1004 96.87 -2.11 -3.35
N VAL A 1005 96.22 -0.98 -3.00
CA VAL A 1005 96.90 0.22 -2.47
C VAL A 1005 97.49 -0.08 -1.09
N ILE A 1006 96.71 -0.73 -0.22
CA ILE A 1006 97.13 -1.05 1.15
C ILE A 1006 98.23 -2.11 1.18
N ASP A 1007 98.09 -3.17 0.39
CA ASP A 1007 99.09 -4.23 0.27
C ASP A 1007 100.43 -3.67 -0.26
N ALA A 1008 100.38 -2.83 -1.30
CA ALA A 1008 101.58 -2.16 -1.80
C ALA A 1008 102.21 -1.23 -0.76
N PHE A 1009 101.40 -0.50 0.02
CA PHE A 1009 101.88 0.35 1.10
C PHE A 1009 102.60 -0.46 2.19
N ASP A 1010 101.95 -1.49 2.75
CA ASP A 1010 102.57 -2.34 3.80
C ASP A 1010 103.82 -3.03 3.26
N ALA A 1011 103.81 -3.47 2.00
CA ALA A 1011 104.98 -4.05 1.36
C ALA A 1011 106.17 -3.07 1.31
N LEU A 1012 105.94 -1.78 1.07
CA LEU A 1012 106.96 -0.71 1.03
C LEU A 1012 107.46 -0.32 2.41
N THR A 1013 106.58 -0.27 3.40
CA THR A 1013 106.88 0.18 4.76
C THR A 1013 107.31 -0.96 5.70
N SER A 1014 107.27 -2.21 5.26
CA SER A 1014 107.75 -3.38 6.00
C SER A 1014 109.14 -3.84 5.56
N ASN A 1015 109.92 -4.40 6.50
CA ASN A 1015 111.22 -5.01 6.17
C ASN A 1015 111.01 -6.33 5.43
N ARG A 1016 111.65 -6.51 4.26
CA ARG A 1016 111.65 -7.79 3.53
C ARG A 1016 113.09 -8.33 3.40
N PRO A 1017 113.30 -9.66 3.27
CA PRO A 1017 114.64 -10.27 3.26
C PRO A 1017 115.63 -9.68 2.25
N TYR A 1018 115.12 -9.07 1.17
CA TYR A 1018 115.90 -8.50 0.07
C TYR A 1018 115.78 -6.97 -0.07
N ARG A 1019 115.03 -6.29 0.82
CA ARG A 1019 114.78 -4.83 0.76
C ARG A 1019 114.51 -4.24 2.14
N GLN A 1020 115.26 -3.21 2.53
CA GLN A 1020 114.95 -2.41 3.73
C GLN A 1020 113.66 -1.61 3.54
N LYS A 1021 112.87 -1.43 4.61
CA LYS A 1021 111.67 -0.59 4.57
C LYS A 1021 112.02 0.85 4.19
N ILE A 1022 111.15 1.50 3.42
CA ILE A 1022 111.22 2.94 3.14
C ILE A 1022 110.30 3.71 4.09
N SER A 1023 110.50 5.02 4.18
CA SER A 1023 109.64 5.88 5.02
C SER A 1023 108.20 5.95 4.47
N THR A 1024 107.24 6.28 5.34
CA THR A 1024 105.84 6.48 4.96
C THR A 1024 105.72 7.54 3.86
N GLU A 1025 106.50 8.62 3.96
CA GLU A 1025 106.50 9.71 2.97
C GLU A 1025 107.00 9.23 1.61
N GLU A 1026 108.06 8.43 1.57
CA GLU A 1026 108.58 7.83 0.32
C GLU A 1026 107.59 6.82 -0.28
N ALA A 1027 106.91 6.04 0.56
CA ALA A 1027 105.86 5.12 0.11
C ALA A 1027 104.66 5.86 -0.49
N LEU A 1028 104.21 6.96 0.11
CA LEU A 1028 103.14 7.80 -0.44
C LEU A 1028 103.54 8.46 -1.76
N ILE A 1029 104.79 8.93 -1.89
CA ILE A 1029 105.32 9.44 -3.17
C ILE A 1029 105.23 8.35 -4.24
N TYR A 1030 105.66 7.12 -3.93
CA TYR A 1030 105.56 6.00 -4.86
C TYR A 1030 104.12 5.68 -5.26
N LEU A 1031 103.19 5.62 -4.30
CA LEU A 1031 101.77 5.39 -4.60
C LEU A 1031 101.19 6.47 -5.51
N ARG A 1032 101.57 7.74 -5.29
CA ARG A 1032 101.16 8.87 -6.13
C ARG A 1032 101.74 8.80 -7.54
N GLU A 1033 103.02 8.43 -7.69
CA GLU A 1033 103.66 8.24 -8.99
C GLU A 1033 103.05 7.07 -9.78
N GLN A 1034 102.58 6.04 -9.09
CA GLN A 1034 101.94 4.87 -9.69
C GLN A 1034 100.40 4.99 -9.79
N SER A 1035 99.84 6.13 -9.39
CA SER A 1035 98.41 6.45 -9.48
C SER A 1035 97.97 6.49 -10.95
N GLY A 1036 96.89 5.77 -11.28
CA GLY A 1036 96.41 5.63 -12.66
C GLY A 1036 97.23 4.66 -13.52
N ILE A 1037 98.26 4.03 -12.96
CA ILE A 1037 99.07 2.99 -13.62
C ILE A 1037 98.88 1.66 -12.91
N LEU A 1038 99.30 1.57 -11.65
CA LEU A 1038 99.13 0.37 -10.83
C LEU A 1038 97.87 0.48 -9.97
N PHE A 1039 97.59 1.68 -9.46
CA PHE A 1039 96.57 1.92 -8.43
C PHE A 1039 95.44 2.82 -8.91
N ASP A 1040 94.24 2.66 -8.32
CA ASP A 1040 93.09 3.54 -8.55
C ASP A 1040 93.38 4.95 -8.00
N PRO A 1041 93.33 6.00 -8.84
CA PRO A 1041 93.61 7.37 -8.41
C PRO A 1041 92.75 7.85 -7.25
N ASN A 1042 91.47 7.49 -7.23
CA ASN A 1042 90.54 7.97 -6.21
C ASN A 1042 90.85 7.35 -4.84
N ILE A 1043 91.33 6.11 -4.84
CA ILE A 1043 91.70 5.39 -3.62
C ILE A 1043 93.04 5.89 -3.09
N VAL A 1044 94.02 6.13 -3.97
CA VAL A 1044 95.31 6.73 -3.58
C VAL A 1044 95.08 8.10 -2.93
N ASP A 1045 94.24 8.94 -3.52
CA ASP A 1045 93.88 10.25 -2.96
C ASP A 1045 93.18 10.13 -1.59
N ALA A 1046 92.28 9.16 -1.43
CA ALA A 1046 91.59 8.92 -0.17
C ALA A 1046 92.54 8.39 0.92
N PHE A 1047 93.45 7.49 0.55
CA PHE A 1047 94.45 6.93 1.44
C PHE A 1047 95.47 7.97 1.87
N GLU A 1048 95.93 8.82 0.96
CA GLU A 1048 96.85 9.92 1.29
C GLU A 1048 96.21 10.88 2.31
N LYS A 1049 94.93 11.24 2.11
CA LYS A 1049 94.19 12.06 3.09
C LYS A 1049 94.08 11.38 4.45
N LEU A 1050 93.74 10.10 4.48
CA LEU A 1050 93.63 9.33 5.73
C LEU A 1050 94.93 9.36 6.53
N ILE A 1051 96.07 9.17 5.87
CA ILE A 1051 97.40 9.14 6.51
C ILE A 1051 97.84 10.53 6.99
N VAL A 1052 97.47 11.59 6.27
CA VAL A 1052 97.77 12.99 6.67
C VAL A 1052 96.88 13.45 7.82
N GLU A 1053 95.61 13.08 7.84
CA GLU A 1053 94.63 13.48 8.86
C GLU A 1053 94.80 12.72 10.17
N ASP A 1054 95.16 11.43 10.11
CA ASP A 1054 95.43 10.60 11.29
C ASP A 1054 96.75 9.81 11.14
N PRO A 1055 97.89 10.44 11.47
CA PRO A 1055 99.20 9.78 11.43
C PRO A 1055 99.31 8.57 12.39
N GLN A 1056 98.41 8.46 13.39
CA GLN A 1056 98.39 7.33 14.32
C GLN A 1056 97.75 6.07 13.71
N VAL A 1057 97.11 6.16 12.54
CA VAL A 1057 96.59 5.01 11.80
C VAL A 1057 97.68 3.96 11.52
N ILE A 1058 98.93 4.41 11.34
CA ILE A 1058 100.14 3.60 11.10
C ILE A 1058 100.79 3.11 12.41
N ALA A 1059 100.53 3.77 13.54
CA ALA A 1059 101.19 3.48 14.82
C ALA A 1059 100.68 2.20 15.53
N VAL A 1060 99.64 1.56 14.99
CA VAL A 1060 99.04 0.33 15.56
C VAL A 1060 99.73 -0.95 15.04
N SER A 1061 100.82 -0.83 14.29
CA SER A 1061 101.47 -1.94 13.57
C SER A 1061 102.93 -2.24 13.96
N ASP A 1062 103.48 -1.62 15.01
CA ASP A 1062 104.80 -1.97 15.59
C ASP A 1062 104.69 -2.86 16.83
#